data_AF-A0A932D609-F1
#
_entry.id   AF-A0A932D609-F1
#
_cell.length_a   1.000
_cell.length_b   1.000
_cell.length_c   1.000
_cell.angle_alpha   90.00
_cell.angle_beta   90.00
_cell.angle_gamma   90.00
#
_symmetry.space_group_name_H-M   'P 1'
#
loop_
_entity.id
_entity.type
_entity.pdbx_description
1 polymer ?
#
loop_
_entity_poly.entity_id
_entity_poly.type
_entity_poly.pdbx_seq_one_letter_code
_entity_poly.pdbx_strand_id
1 'polypeptide(L)'
;MRFPFLRSFPHRRLFKLPAGLRLLLLSGPALLALWPAHAALAASFDLAVPLAPVLAEQRDVFAATRALLELNIPGVGTRQVLMGGPSEVVVRFAGPNQGDARDADRDGLDDVDLEMVRLELRGSIAGIGPVILRLDPTRPTVGQMEETANKAAGVLDLPPFSATGTADSFFDVFFEVELPNRGLVLHNQSALRVEASLAQTPPEVGRHFLSRLGCIRLLDASNADSGIDLCKARHTPNPFEKDAFAHTLAHLTIEWPGGSQETVVAVGPTEINVDLGQTFDFDSDGLESVPTQITRLELKGWSSLGLLSVRRHPTPPFEFVSFGEIEELANTQPDRLDVPPFAPSGLADSFFDVFVEVDVPVLRPPGARSLAEAPSGEAPPRLGTLHNNQALRLNATLRHKPPGPGEMYLATQRIQLFDTNNKPTNIFLVREKHTPHPIIEVDPFPEAVGHVLLQLPDGSQQWITGRGPAKLHAYFDGATEGSAQDDDGDGREEVLTELVGLELSGGSPLGRVQIGLRNDLPSLGQIEEQQGNTAGTLDLDPFKPGLADSFFDVFFEIEVGGQVWHTDLPARLQTVLTHKPAAPGEVFVSPADEKPLELLDASGKPSGHSLLRAVFIPNPSRLEVVRGAGGQAELCWPLPSLDYLLQSAASPAGAWEDSGLPATVKDGRHCVSLDPRSGTRFFRLIKRLP
;
A
#
# COMPACT_ATOMS: atom_id res chain seq x y z
N MET A 1 8.10 -2.04 36.01
CA MET A 1 8.71 -1.37 37.19
C MET A 1 9.59 -0.23 36.69
N ARG A 2 9.65 0.86 37.45
CA ARG A 2 10.05 2.23 37.06
C ARG A 2 11.33 2.36 36.21
N PHE A 3 11.24 3.21 35.18
CA PHE A 3 12.37 3.91 34.56
C PHE A 3 12.76 5.18 35.37
N PRO A 4 13.99 5.70 35.19
CA PRO A 4 14.61 6.71 36.04
C PRO A 4 14.63 8.13 35.43
N PHE A 5 14.98 9.08 36.31
CA PHE A 5 15.71 10.35 36.09
C PHE A 5 15.68 11.05 34.72
N LEU A 6 15.24 12.33 34.74
CA LEU A 6 15.77 13.38 33.87
C LEU A 6 15.75 14.74 34.61
N ARG A 7 16.92 15.36 34.72
CA ARG A 7 17.13 16.81 34.94
C ARG A 7 17.80 17.37 33.69
N SER A 8 17.23 18.41 33.09
CA SER A 8 17.88 19.70 32.80
C SER A 8 17.13 20.51 31.72
N PHE A 9 17.13 21.83 31.93
CA PHE A 9 16.41 22.96 31.31
C PHE A 9 17.01 23.40 29.94
N PRO A 10 16.63 24.55 29.31
CA PRO A 10 15.36 25.33 29.23
C PRO A 10 14.99 25.69 27.75
N HIS A 11 13.81 26.32 27.55
CA HIS A 11 13.57 27.52 26.72
C HIS A 11 12.07 27.61 26.37
N ARG A 12 11.32 28.50 27.03
CA ARG A 12 10.02 28.99 26.52
C ARG A 12 10.07 30.51 26.38
N ARG A 13 9.86 30.97 25.15
CA ARG A 13 9.60 32.35 24.77
C ARG A 13 8.20 32.74 25.26
N LEU A 14 8.08 33.99 25.69
CA LEU A 14 6.82 34.64 26.06
C LEU A 14 5.88 34.74 24.85
N PHE A 15 4.59 34.47 25.07
CA PHE A 15 3.49 35.08 24.31
C PHE A 15 2.56 35.80 25.30
N LYS A 16 2.28 37.08 25.00
CA LYS A 16 1.36 37.96 25.72
C LYS A 16 -0.09 37.49 25.51
N LEU A 17 -0.86 37.38 26.57
CA LEU A 17 -2.33 37.33 26.52
C LEU A 17 -2.92 38.63 27.10
N PRO A 18 -4.09 39.11 26.63
CA PRO A 18 -4.68 40.37 27.06
C PRO A 18 -5.34 40.23 28.44
N ALA A 19 -5.44 41.37 29.11
CA ALA A 19 -5.80 41.55 30.51
C ALA A 19 -7.22 41.08 30.85
N GLY A 20 -7.36 40.48 32.05
CA GLY A 20 -8.64 40.45 32.75
C GLY A 20 -9.03 39.13 33.41
N LEU A 21 -8.20 38.56 34.28
CA LEU A 21 -8.71 37.65 35.33
C LEU A 21 -7.78 37.70 36.55
N ARG A 22 -8.27 38.25 37.66
CA ARG A 22 -7.58 38.22 38.95
C ARG A 22 -7.93 36.92 39.66
N LEU A 23 -6.95 36.04 39.83
CA LEU A 23 -7.04 34.84 40.65
C LEU A 23 -6.83 35.24 42.12
N LEU A 24 -7.85 35.12 42.96
CA LEU A 24 -7.72 35.31 44.42
C LEU A 24 -7.54 33.94 45.07
N LEU A 25 -6.31 33.62 45.51
CA LEU A 25 -6.00 32.49 46.38
C LEU A 25 -6.13 32.95 47.83
N LEU A 26 -7.06 32.35 48.59
CA LEU A 26 -7.13 32.50 50.04
C LEU A 26 -6.60 31.24 50.72
N SER A 27 -5.72 31.44 51.70
CA SER A 27 -5.14 30.40 52.56
C SER A 27 -5.29 30.80 54.03
N GLY A 28 -5.68 29.84 54.86
CA GLY A 28 -5.32 29.78 56.28
C GLY A 28 -6.35 30.27 57.32
N PRO A 29 -6.31 29.74 58.57
CA PRO A 29 -7.51 29.37 59.32
C PRO A 29 -7.67 30.00 60.72
N ALA A 30 -8.83 29.73 61.34
CA ALA A 30 -9.07 29.42 62.77
C ALA A 30 -9.88 30.39 63.67
N LEU A 31 -10.94 29.78 64.25
CA LEU A 31 -11.56 29.89 65.59
C LEU A 31 -12.56 31.02 66.00
N LEU A 32 -13.81 30.55 66.21
CA LEU A 32 -14.71 30.70 67.38
C LEU A 32 -15.13 32.10 67.87
N ALA A 33 -16.43 32.44 67.73
CA ALA A 33 -17.43 32.44 68.84
C ALA A 33 -18.70 33.27 68.54
N LEU A 34 -19.86 32.65 68.87
CA LEU A 34 -21.14 33.21 69.37
C LEU A 34 -22.11 33.99 68.44
N TRP A 35 -23.34 33.48 68.40
CA TRP A 35 -24.62 34.06 67.95
C TRP A 35 -25.28 34.90 69.07
N PRO A 36 -26.48 35.54 68.92
CA PRO A 36 -27.24 35.91 67.70
C PRO A 36 -27.82 37.35 67.72
N ALA A 37 -28.32 37.86 66.58
CA ALA A 37 -29.57 38.65 66.51
C ALA A 37 -29.97 39.10 65.09
N HIS A 38 -31.20 38.73 64.71
CA HIS A 38 -32.22 39.46 63.96
C HIS A 38 -31.99 39.94 62.51
N ALA A 39 -32.85 39.39 61.66
CA ALA A 39 -33.18 39.69 60.27
C ALA A 39 -33.45 41.17 59.94
N ALA A 40 -33.07 41.59 58.73
CA ALA A 40 -33.97 42.28 57.80
C ALA A 40 -33.38 42.33 56.37
N LEU A 41 -34.27 42.09 55.41
CA LEU A 41 -34.21 42.13 53.95
C LEU A 41 -33.04 42.89 53.28
N ALA A 42 -32.37 42.21 52.35
CA ALA A 42 -31.88 42.81 51.12
C ALA A 42 -32.22 41.86 49.95
N ALA A 43 -33.16 42.28 49.10
CA ALA A 43 -33.51 41.59 47.87
C ALA A 43 -32.37 41.76 46.86
N SER A 44 -31.70 40.67 46.50
CA SER A 44 -30.76 40.60 45.39
C SER A 44 -31.51 40.25 44.11
N PHE A 45 -31.52 41.20 43.16
CA PHE A 45 -31.86 40.94 41.77
C PHE A 45 -30.71 40.15 41.13
N ASP A 46 -30.85 38.84 41.01
CA ASP A 46 -30.00 38.02 40.14
C ASP A 46 -30.53 38.09 38.71
N LEU A 47 -29.95 38.99 37.91
CA LEU A 47 -30.01 38.92 36.45
C LEU A 47 -28.89 37.97 35.98
N ALA A 48 -29.09 36.68 36.18
CA ALA A 48 -28.33 35.67 35.46
C ALA A 48 -28.84 35.65 34.02
N VAL A 49 -28.13 36.30 33.11
CA VAL A 49 -28.29 36.06 31.67
C VAL A 49 -27.87 34.61 31.44
N PRO A 50 -28.77 33.69 31.00
CA PRO A 50 -28.33 32.35 30.66
C PRO A 50 -27.33 32.45 29.51
N LEU A 51 -26.11 31.95 29.73
CA LEU A 51 -25.16 31.72 28.64
C LEU A 51 -25.86 30.78 27.65
N ALA A 52 -25.95 31.21 26.38
CA ALA A 52 -26.50 30.38 25.32
C ALA A 52 -25.76 29.02 25.32
N PRO A 53 -26.48 27.90 25.12
CA PRO A 53 -25.84 26.60 25.03
C PRO A 53 -24.81 26.63 23.90
N VAL A 54 -23.59 26.16 24.20
CA VAL A 54 -22.56 25.96 23.17
C VAL A 54 -23.00 24.75 22.37
N LEU A 55 -23.27 24.95 21.08
CA LEU A 55 -23.59 23.88 20.14
C LEU A 55 -22.29 23.36 19.51
N ALA A 56 -22.17 22.04 19.36
CA ALA A 56 -21.10 21.46 18.58
C ALA A 56 -21.33 21.70 17.09
N GLU A 57 -20.23 21.88 16.36
CA GLU A 57 -20.22 21.90 14.89
C GLU A 57 -19.24 20.83 14.38
N GLN A 58 -19.58 20.24 13.25
CA GLN A 58 -18.65 19.44 12.44
C GLN A 58 -18.48 20.13 11.08
N ARG A 59 -17.24 20.21 10.60
CA ARG A 59 -16.90 20.76 9.29
C ARG A 59 -16.42 19.65 8.38
N ASP A 60 -17.22 19.36 7.38
CA ASP A 60 -16.93 18.38 6.37
C ASP A 60 -16.33 19.08 5.16
N VAL A 61 -15.01 18.96 5.03
CA VAL A 61 -14.23 19.58 3.95
C VAL A 61 -13.96 18.55 2.87
N PHE A 62 -14.55 18.76 1.69
CA PHE A 62 -14.31 17.92 0.53
C PHE A 62 -13.34 18.62 -0.42
N ALA A 63 -12.11 18.10 -0.50
CA ALA A 63 -11.09 18.66 -1.38
C ALA A 63 -11.47 18.56 -2.87
N ALA A 64 -12.29 17.58 -3.22
CA ALA A 64 -12.85 17.40 -4.54
C ALA A 64 -14.30 16.93 -4.42
N THR A 65 -15.18 17.56 -5.18
CA THR A 65 -16.59 17.25 -5.38
C THR A 65 -16.84 17.22 -6.88
N ARG A 66 -17.60 16.24 -7.37
CA ARG A 66 -18.08 16.20 -8.76
C ARG A 66 -19.49 16.74 -8.85
N ALA A 67 -19.80 17.41 -9.96
CA ALA A 67 -21.18 17.68 -10.31
C ALA A 67 -21.44 17.44 -11.80
N LEU A 68 -22.57 16.84 -12.11
CA LEU A 68 -23.13 16.76 -13.47
C LEU A 68 -24.40 17.62 -13.49
N LEU A 69 -24.38 18.69 -14.27
CA LEU A 69 -25.54 19.57 -14.44
C LEU A 69 -26.10 19.43 -15.86
N GLU A 70 -27.42 19.47 -15.99
CA GLU A 70 -28.12 19.55 -17.27
C GLU A 70 -28.69 20.97 -17.44
N LEU A 71 -28.11 21.75 -18.34
CA LEU A 71 -28.50 23.13 -18.63
C LEU A 71 -29.25 23.22 -19.96
N ASN A 72 -30.45 23.80 -19.95
CA ASN A 72 -31.15 24.17 -21.17
C ASN A 72 -30.76 25.59 -21.57
N ILE A 73 -30.05 25.73 -22.70
CA ILE A 73 -29.48 27.02 -23.13
C ILE A 73 -30.18 27.51 -24.40
N PRO A 74 -30.75 28.73 -24.43
CA PRO A 74 -31.41 29.28 -25.61
C PRO A 74 -30.51 29.27 -26.85
N GLY A 75 -31.07 28.79 -27.97
CA GLY A 75 -30.35 28.69 -29.25
C GLY A 75 -29.30 27.57 -29.33
N VAL A 76 -29.07 26.83 -28.24
CA VAL A 76 -28.12 25.70 -28.17
C VAL A 76 -28.84 24.38 -27.87
N GLY A 77 -29.86 24.43 -27.00
CA GLY A 77 -30.57 23.28 -26.46
C GLY A 77 -29.95 22.76 -25.16
N THR A 78 -30.39 21.59 -24.73
CA THR A 78 -29.91 20.92 -23.51
C THR A 78 -28.43 20.52 -23.64
N ARG A 79 -27.63 20.84 -22.63
CA ARG A 79 -26.22 20.47 -22.52
C ARG A 79 -25.92 19.95 -21.13
N GLN A 80 -25.15 18.88 -21.06
CA GLN A 80 -24.56 18.42 -19.81
C GLN A 80 -23.22 19.12 -19.58
N VAL A 81 -22.94 19.45 -18.33
CA VAL A 81 -21.65 19.96 -17.90
C VAL A 81 -21.16 19.16 -16.70
N LEU A 82 -20.03 18.51 -16.88
CA LEU A 82 -19.28 17.90 -15.79
C LEU A 82 -18.39 18.96 -15.15
N MET A 83 -18.43 19.03 -13.83
CA MET A 83 -17.72 20.02 -13.03
C MET A 83 -16.97 19.35 -11.88
N GLY A 84 -15.86 19.97 -11.47
CA GLY A 84 -15.07 19.52 -10.32
C GLY A 84 -14.52 20.69 -9.52
N GLY A 85 -14.36 20.49 -8.21
CA GLY A 85 -13.77 21.48 -7.31
C GLY A 85 -14.12 21.22 -5.85
N PRO A 86 -13.66 22.06 -4.91
CA PRO A 86 -13.90 21.84 -3.49
C PRO A 86 -15.33 22.20 -3.06
N SER A 87 -15.79 21.56 -1.99
CA SER A 87 -16.99 21.97 -1.24
C SER A 87 -16.78 21.82 0.28
N GLU A 88 -17.61 22.50 1.07
CA GLU A 88 -17.58 22.42 2.54
C GLU A 88 -19.00 22.51 3.11
N VAL A 89 -19.31 21.61 4.04
CA VAL A 89 -20.57 21.55 4.77
C VAL A 89 -20.30 21.68 6.28
N VAL A 90 -21.15 22.41 6.98
CA VAL A 90 -21.19 22.50 8.43
C VAL A 90 -22.43 21.75 8.92
N VAL A 91 -22.22 20.77 9.81
CA VAL A 91 -23.29 20.11 10.58
C VAL A 91 -23.39 20.81 11.92
N ARG A 92 -24.60 21.26 12.29
CA ARG A 92 -24.88 21.96 13.55
C ARG A 92 -25.69 21.03 14.45
N PHE A 93 -25.06 20.54 15.51
CA PHE A 93 -25.69 19.61 16.45
C PHE A 93 -26.61 20.35 17.44
N ALA A 94 -27.60 19.64 17.97
CA ALA A 94 -28.59 20.17 18.91
C ALA A 94 -28.02 20.43 20.32
N GLY A 95 -26.82 19.92 20.61
CA GLY A 95 -26.17 19.99 21.91
C GLY A 95 -24.65 20.19 21.84
N PRO A 96 -23.95 20.13 22.98
CA PRO A 96 -22.51 20.42 23.08
C PRO A 96 -21.60 19.33 22.51
N ASN A 97 -22.12 18.15 22.16
CA ASN A 97 -21.34 17.06 21.57
C ASN A 97 -21.73 16.83 20.10
N GLN A 98 -20.77 16.33 19.31
CA GLN A 98 -21.10 15.82 17.98
C GLN A 98 -21.99 14.58 18.12
N GLY A 99 -22.99 14.51 17.25
CA GLY A 99 -24.05 13.51 17.30
C GLY A 99 -25.27 13.92 18.11
N ASP A 100 -25.20 14.97 18.95
CA ASP A 100 -26.39 15.45 19.66
C ASP A 100 -27.43 15.95 18.65
N ALA A 101 -28.63 15.38 18.69
CA ALA A 101 -29.72 15.68 17.76
C ALA A 101 -31.02 15.98 18.53
N ARG A 102 -32.04 16.44 17.83
CA ARG A 102 -33.37 16.69 18.42
C ARG A 102 -34.45 16.44 17.39
N ASP A 103 -35.60 15.98 17.84
CA ASP A 103 -36.85 15.98 17.07
C ASP A 103 -37.44 17.40 17.00
N ALA A 104 -36.99 18.20 16.02
CA ALA A 104 -37.35 19.61 15.91
C ALA A 104 -38.77 19.81 15.41
N ASP A 105 -39.27 18.92 14.55
CA ASP A 105 -40.59 19.01 13.92
C ASP A 105 -41.68 18.16 14.60
N ARG A 106 -41.28 17.31 15.56
CA ARG A 106 -42.13 16.46 16.42
C ARG A 106 -42.75 15.29 15.68
N ASP A 107 -42.08 14.77 14.66
CA ASP A 107 -42.51 13.57 13.96
C ASP A 107 -41.99 12.26 14.62
N GLY A 108 -41.08 12.40 15.59
CA GLY A 108 -40.49 11.32 16.37
C GLY A 108 -39.10 10.87 15.90
N LEU A 109 -38.53 11.51 14.88
CA LEU A 109 -37.18 11.29 14.37
C LEU A 109 -36.27 12.45 14.80
N ASP A 110 -35.01 12.14 15.13
CA ASP A 110 -34.05 13.20 15.47
C ASP A 110 -33.37 13.79 14.22
N ASP A 111 -33.27 15.12 14.18
CA ASP A 111 -32.69 15.90 13.09
C ASP A 111 -31.55 16.83 13.55
N VAL A 112 -30.71 17.20 12.57
CA VAL A 112 -29.65 18.22 12.71
C VAL A 112 -29.68 19.20 11.53
N ASP A 113 -29.32 20.45 11.82
CA ASP A 113 -29.26 21.51 10.81
C ASP A 113 -27.94 21.44 10.02
N LEU A 114 -28.02 21.67 8.71
CA LEU A 114 -26.88 21.70 7.80
C LEU A 114 -26.72 23.07 7.16
N GLU A 115 -25.48 23.45 6.86
CA GLU A 115 -25.16 24.63 6.06
C GLU A 115 -24.03 24.30 5.07
N MET A 116 -24.28 24.47 3.77
CA MET A 116 -23.20 24.43 2.78
C MET A 116 -22.54 25.80 2.76
N VAL A 117 -21.29 25.86 3.21
CA VAL A 117 -20.53 27.12 3.36
C VAL A 117 -19.52 27.36 2.25
N ARG A 118 -19.22 26.32 1.47
CA ARG A 118 -18.39 26.43 0.27
C ARG A 118 -18.88 25.49 -0.82
N LEU A 119 -18.99 26.03 -2.03
CA LEU A 119 -19.09 25.28 -3.28
C LEU A 119 -18.34 26.11 -4.32
N GLU A 120 -17.34 25.53 -4.96
CA GLU A 120 -16.63 26.18 -6.07
C GLU A 120 -16.24 25.13 -7.10
N LEU A 121 -17.13 24.88 -8.06
CA LEU A 121 -16.92 23.87 -9.10
C LEU A 121 -16.62 24.54 -10.43
N ARG A 122 -15.75 23.92 -11.21
CA ARG A 122 -15.35 24.39 -12.55
C ARG A 122 -15.57 23.28 -13.56
N GLY A 123 -16.09 23.64 -14.72
CA GLY A 123 -16.31 22.74 -15.85
C GLY A 123 -16.25 23.51 -17.17
N SER A 124 -16.59 22.84 -18.26
CA SER A 124 -16.70 23.49 -19.57
C SER A 124 -17.74 22.81 -20.44
N ILE A 125 -18.40 23.58 -21.29
CA ILE A 125 -19.34 23.08 -22.30
C ILE A 125 -18.71 23.28 -23.68
N ALA A 126 -18.64 22.22 -24.48
CA ALA A 126 -18.14 22.28 -25.85
C ALA A 126 -18.90 23.35 -26.66
N GLY A 127 -18.14 24.24 -27.31
CA GLY A 127 -18.70 25.35 -28.10
C GLY A 127 -19.24 26.54 -27.30
N ILE A 128 -19.25 26.51 -25.97
CA ILE A 128 -19.61 27.65 -25.10
C ILE A 128 -18.38 28.13 -24.29
N GLY A 129 -17.61 27.19 -23.75
CA GLY A 129 -16.40 27.47 -22.96
C GLY A 129 -16.59 27.16 -21.47
N PRO A 130 -15.79 27.80 -20.59
CA PRO A 130 -15.77 27.47 -19.17
C PRO A 130 -17.08 27.84 -18.47
N VAL A 131 -17.41 27.09 -17.43
CA VAL A 131 -18.54 27.29 -16.52
C VAL A 131 -18.02 27.21 -15.10
N ILE A 132 -18.42 28.16 -14.25
CA ILE A 132 -18.05 28.16 -12.82
C ILE A 132 -19.35 28.17 -12.01
N LEU A 133 -19.47 27.25 -11.06
CA LEU A 133 -20.58 27.17 -10.11
C LEU A 133 -20.06 27.54 -8.73
N ARG A 134 -20.72 28.49 -8.06
CA ARG A 134 -20.42 28.89 -6.69
C ARG A 134 -21.68 29.11 -5.87
N LEU A 135 -21.58 29.13 -4.55
CA LEU A 135 -22.71 29.56 -3.70
C LEU A 135 -23.04 31.04 -3.94
N ASP A 136 -24.32 31.40 -3.85
CA ASP A 136 -24.73 32.79 -3.79
C ASP A 136 -24.27 33.38 -2.44
N PRO A 137 -23.40 34.40 -2.44
CA PRO A 137 -22.85 34.95 -1.20
C PRO A 137 -23.87 35.72 -0.36
N THR A 138 -25.05 36.05 -0.92
CA THR A 138 -26.08 36.84 -0.26
C THR A 138 -27.14 35.99 0.44
N ARG A 139 -27.20 34.69 0.16
CA ARG A 139 -28.21 33.77 0.69
C ARG A 139 -27.57 32.49 1.19
N PRO A 140 -27.78 32.11 2.46
CA PRO A 140 -27.23 30.87 2.98
C PRO A 140 -27.88 29.67 2.28
N THR A 141 -27.06 28.68 1.93
CA THR A 141 -27.53 27.36 1.51
C THR A 141 -27.64 26.50 2.76
N VAL A 142 -28.87 26.20 3.16
CA VAL A 142 -29.18 25.43 4.36
C VAL A 142 -29.82 24.11 4.01
N GLY A 143 -29.80 23.19 4.95
CA GLY A 143 -30.35 21.85 4.80
C GLY A 143 -30.66 21.23 6.14
N GLN A 144 -31.15 20.00 6.11
CA GLN A 144 -31.30 19.16 7.30
C GLN A 144 -30.83 17.75 6.99
N MET A 145 -30.47 17.03 8.04
CA MET A 145 -30.26 15.58 8.03
C MET A 145 -31.13 15.01 9.14
N GLU A 146 -32.01 14.09 8.76
CA GLU A 146 -33.00 13.47 9.64
C GLU A 146 -32.86 11.96 9.54
N GLU A 147 -32.74 11.28 10.67
CA GLU A 147 -32.64 9.83 10.70
C GLU A 147 -33.94 9.17 10.22
N THR A 148 -33.85 7.98 9.63
CA THR A 148 -35.04 7.25 9.16
C THR A 148 -35.70 6.42 10.27
N ALA A 149 -35.04 6.29 11.42
CA ALA A 149 -35.54 5.55 12.58
C ALA A 149 -34.83 5.99 13.87
N ASN A 150 -35.60 6.37 14.89
CA ASN A 150 -35.10 6.78 16.19
C ASN A 150 -34.88 5.59 17.14
N LYS A 151 -33.68 5.02 17.10
CA LYS A 151 -33.19 3.98 18.02
C LYS A 151 -32.61 4.60 19.31
N ALA A 152 -32.07 5.81 19.25
CA ALA A 152 -31.40 6.47 20.36
C ALA A 152 -31.77 7.97 20.48
N ALA A 153 -32.93 8.24 21.08
CA ALA A 153 -33.45 9.60 21.26
C ALA A 153 -32.41 10.62 21.75
N GLY A 154 -32.32 11.74 21.02
CA GLY A 154 -31.39 12.84 21.25
C GLY A 154 -29.99 12.63 20.66
N VAL A 155 -29.76 11.53 19.92
CA VAL A 155 -28.53 11.24 19.20
C VAL A 155 -28.87 10.88 17.77
N LEU A 156 -28.19 11.50 16.80
CA LEU A 156 -28.38 11.18 15.39
C LEU A 156 -28.00 9.71 15.14
N ASP A 157 -28.96 8.87 14.77
CA ASP A 157 -28.76 7.44 14.52
C ASP A 157 -28.12 7.17 13.15
N LEU A 158 -26.89 7.66 13.00
CA LEU A 158 -26.07 7.55 11.80
C LEU A 158 -24.60 7.42 12.21
N PRO A 159 -23.80 6.52 11.60
CA PRO A 159 -22.35 6.52 11.79
C PRO A 159 -21.73 7.90 11.51
N PRO A 160 -20.73 8.33 12.30
CA PRO A 160 -20.05 7.60 13.39
C PRO A 160 -20.73 7.70 14.76
N PHE A 161 -21.88 8.35 14.90
CA PHE A 161 -22.53 8.58 16.19
C PHE A 161 -23.26 7.34 16.71
N SER A 162 -23.76 6.52 15.79
CA SER A 162 -24.27 5.17 16.07
C SER A 162 -23.56 4.14 15.19
N ALA A 163 -23.56 2.86 15.62
CA ALA A 163 -22.91 1.79 14.85
C ALA A 163 -23.64 1.45 13.54
N THR A 164 -24.94 1.73 13.47
CA THR A 164 -25.81 1.42 12.32
C THR A 164 -26.96 2.40 12.26
N GLY A 165 -27.36 2.80 11.07
CA GLY A 165 -28.55 3.58 10.84
C GLY A 165 -28.48 4.30 9.50
N THR A 166 -29.53 5.04 9.18
CA THR A 166 -29.67 5.75 7.91
C THR A 166 -30.38 7.07 8.16
N ALA A 167 -30.10 8.07 7.34
CA ALA A 167 -30.71 9.39 7.42
C ALA A 167 -31.03 9.91 6.02
N ASP A 168 -32.12 10.64 5.87
CA ASP A 168 -32.38 11.43 4.67
C ASP A 168 -31.82 12.84 4.88
N SER A 169 -31.12 13.35 3.86
CA SER A 169 -30.48 14.64 3.89
C SER A 169 -30.82 15.44 2.66
N PHE A 170 -31.06 16.74 2.83
CA PHE A 170 -31.27 17.66 1.72
C PHE A 170 -30.57 19.00 1.96
N PHE A 171 -30.33 19.72 0.87
CA PHE A 171 -29.95 21.13 0.88
C PHE A 171 -30.85 21.92 -0.07
N ASP A 172 -31.26 23.11 0.37
CA ASP A 172 -31.88 24.13 -0.46
C ASP A 172 -30.80 25.10 -0.93
N VAL A 173 -30.28 24.85 -2.14
CA VAL A 173 -29.08 25.49 -2.67
C VAL A 173 -29.40 26.80 -3.39
N PHE A 174 -28.75 27.88 -2.95
CA PHE A 174 -28.66 29.13 -3.69
C PHE A 174 -27.26 29.30 -4.26
N PHE A 175 -27.17 29.50 -5.57
CA PHE A 175 -25.92 29.45 -6.31
C PHE A 175 -25.86 30.50 -7.41
N GLU A 176 -24.64 30.75 -7.86
CA GLU A 176 -24.32 31.51 -9.05
C GLU A 176 -23.63 30.60 -10.09
N VAL A 177 -24.06 30.70 -11.34
CA VAL A 177 -23.42 30.10 -12.51
C VAL A 177 -22.80 31.23 -13.33
N GLU A 178 -21.48 31.20 -13.46
CA GLU A 178 -20.74 32.12 -14.32
C GLU A 178 -20.41 31.45 -15.65
N LEU A 179 -20.66 32.18 -16.74
CA LEU A 179 -20.25 31.86 -18.10
C LEU A 179 -19.27 32.95 -18.57
N PRO A 180 -17.96 32.85 -18.24
CA PRO A 180 -17.01 33.95 -18.44
C PRO A 180 -16.95 34.44 -19.88
N ASN A 181 -16.98 33.52 -20.85
CA ASN A 181 -16.92 33.86 -22.28
C ASN A 181 -18.15 34.63 -22.77
N ARG A 182 -19.25 34.64 -22.02
CA ARG A 182 -20.46 35.41 -22.31
C ARG A 182 -20.60 36.64 -21.41
N GLY A 183 -19.71 36.82 -20.43
CA GLY A 183 -19.82 37.87 -19.43
C GLY A 183 -21.09 37.77 -18.57
N LEU A 184 -21.63 36.57 -18.40
CA LEU A 184 -22.86 36.33 -17.64
C LEU A 184 -22.53 35.72 -16.28
N VAL A 185 -23.16 36.28 -15.23
CA VAL A 185 -23.30 35.65 -13.91
C VAL A 185 -24.78 35.52 -13.68
N LEU A 186 -25.24 34.29 -13.48
CA LEU A 186 -26.65 33.96 -13.33
C LEU A 186 -26.89 33.36 -11.96
N HIS A 187 -28.05 33.59 -11.36
CA HIS A 187 -28.43 33.02 -10.07
C HIS A 187 -29.85 32.44 -10.11
N ASN A 188 -30.14 31.52 -9.21
CA ASN A 188 -31.50 31.00 -9.03
C ASN A 188 -32.30 31.84 -8.04
N GLN A 189 -33.57 32.17 -8.31
CA GLN A 189 -34.41 32.84 -7.33
C GLN A 189 -35.02 31.87 -6.30
N SER A 190 -35.48 30.71 -6.77
CA SER A 190 -35.96 29.61 -5.93
C SER A 190 -34.80 28.64 -5.66
N ALA A 191 -34.70 28.17 -4.42
CA ALA A 191 -33.65 27.23 -4.04
C ALA A 191 -33.73 25.94 -4.88
N LEU A 192 -32.56 25.41 -5.25
CA LEU A 192 -32.45 24.08 -5.82
C LEU A 192 -32.36 23.07 -4.68
N ARG A 193 -33.43 22.28 -4.49
CA ARG A 193 -33.38 21.16 -3.55
C ARG A 193 -32.56 20.03 -4.15
N VAL A 194 -31.48 19.64 -3.45
CA VAL A 194 -30.71 18.43 -3.73
C VAL A 194 -30.78 17.51 -2.52
N GLU A 195 -30.99 16.22 -2.73
CA GLU A 195 -31.25 15.28 -1.63
C GLU A 195 -30.56 13.93 -1.83
N ALA A 196 -30.26 13.27 -0.72
CA ALA A 196 -29.64 11.95 -0.65
C ALA A 196 -30.10 11.22 0.62
N SER A 197 -30.32 9.91 0.52
CA SER A 197 -30.33 9.02 1.69
C SER A 197 -28.88 8.67 2.06
N LEU A 198 -28.52 8.61 3.33
CA LEU A 198 -27.15 8.46 3.82
C LEU A 198 -27.07 7.27 4.78
N ALA A 199 -26.00 6.48 4.69
CA ALA A 199 -25.68 5.44 5.68
C ALA A 199 -24.56 5.86 6.65
N GLN A 200 -23.95 7.05 6.45
CA GLN A 200 -23.00 7.69 7.36
C GLN A 200 -22.88 9.20 7.08
N THR A 201 -22.32 9.94 8.03
CA THR A 201 -21.89 11.33 7.86
C THR A 201 -20.43 11.50 8.32
N PRO A 202 -19.52 12.10 7.52
CA PRO A 202 -19.73 12.63 6.17
C PRO A 202 -20.19 11.54 5.17
N PRO A 203 -20.84 11.90 4.05
CA PRO A 203 -21.32 10.93 3.06
C PRO A 203 -20.21 9.98 2.57
N GLU A 204 -20.58 8.72 2.38
CA GLU A 204 -19.73 7.70 1.76
C GLU A 204 -19.22 8.10 0.36
N VAL A 205 -18.11 7.48 -0.03
CA VAL A 205 -17.52 7.71 -1.35
C VAL A 205 -18.54 7.38 -2.45
N GLY A 206 -18.62 8.22 -3.47
CA GLY A 206 -19.53 8.06 -4.60
C GLY A 206 -20.97 8.49 -4.33
N ARG A 207 -21.32 8.90 -3.10
CA ARG A 207 -22.72 9.23 -2.79
C ARG A 207 -23.22 10.46 -3.52
N HIS A 208 -24.33 10.29 -4.24
CA HIS A 208 -24.96 11.35 -5.02
C HIS A 208 -26.07 12.08 -4.23
N PHE A 209 -26.03 13.40 -4.29
CA PHE A 209 -27.15 14.29 -4.01
C PHE A 209 -27.81 14.68 -5.35
N LEU A 210 -29.11 14.41 -5.48
CA LEU A 210 -29.84 14.58 -6.72
C LEU A 210 -30.89 15.68 -6.60
N SER A 211 -31.03 16.52 -7.63
CA SER A 211 -32.18 17.39 -7.77
C SER A 211 -33.40 16.59 -8.24
N ARG A 212 -34.50 16.58 -7.48
CA ARG A 212 -35.72 15.85 -7.85
C ARG A 212 -36.83 16.71 -8.46
N LEU A 213 -36.68 18.04 -8.44
CA LEU A 213 -37.67 18.98 -8.97
C LEU A 213 -37.33 19.43 -10.40
N GLY A 214 -38.36 19.86 -11.15
CA GLY A 214 -38.22 20.33 -12.53
C GLY A 214 -37.30 21.54 -12.68
N CYS A 215 -37.06 21.96 -13.94
CA CYS A 215 -36.03 22.94 -14.22
C CYS A 215 -36.18 24.26 -13.43
N ILE A 216 -35.08 24.75 -12.90
CA ILE A 216 -34.98 26.03 -12.22
C ILE A 216 -34.44 27.09 -13.17
N ARG A 217 -35.18 28.18 -13.27
CA ARG A 217 -34.82 29.34 -14.07
C ARG A 217 -33.63 30.08 -13.46
N LEU A 218 -32.67 30.40 -14.31
CA LEU A 218 -31.54 31.25 -13.95
C LEU A 218 -31.82 32.69 -14.38
N LEU A 219 -31.59 33.63 -13.47
CA LEU A 219 -31.78 35.05 -13.68
C LEU A 219 -30.43 35.73 -13.79
N ASP A 220 -30.36 36.83 -14.54
CA ASP A 220 -29.17 37.68 -14.54
C ASP A 220 -29.11 38.57 -13.28
N ALA A 221 -28.02 39.32 -13.12
CA ALA A 221 -27.81 40.22 -11.99
C ALA A 221 -28.90 41.30 -11.80
N SER A 222 -29.71 41.59 -12.82
CA SER A 222 -30.86 42.51 -12.74
C SER A 222 -32.18 41.83 -12.35
N ASN A 223 -32.13 40.52 -12.05
CA ASN A 223 -33.28 39.62 -11.87
C ASN A 223 -34.14 39.46 -13.13
N ALA A 224 -33.57 39.72 -14.31
CA ALA A 224 -34.26 39.42 -15.57
C ALA A 224 -34.02 37.94 -15.93
N ASP A 225 -35.02 37.35 -16.58
CA ASP A 225 -34.94 35.98 -17.08
C ASP A 225 -33.84 35.86 -18.13
N SER A 226 -32.84 35.01 -17.89
CA SER A 226 -31.76 34.80 -18.85
C SER A 226 -32.15 33.81 -19.96
N GLY A 227 -33.32 33.16 -19.82
CA GLY A 227 -33.79 32.05 -20.65
C GLY A 227 -33.02 30.74 -20.45
N ILE A 228 -32.05 30.70 -19.54
CA ILE A 228 -31.27 29.48 -19.23
C ILE A 228 -31.91 28.82 -18.02
N ASP A 229 -32.19 27.53 -18.14
CA ASP A 229 -32.72 26.73 -17.04
C ASP A 229 -31.72 25.63 -16.65
N LEU A 230 -31.62 25.35 -15.34
CA LEU A 230 -30.95 24.16 -14.82
C LEU A 230 -32.00 23.08 -14.56
N CYS A 231 -31.95 22.00 -15.34
CA CYS A 231 -32.97 20.96 -15.36
C CYS A 231 -32.66 19.76 -14.47
N LYS A 232 -31.38 19.43 -14.31
CA LYS A 232 -30.91 18.40 -13.39
C LYS A 232 -29.57 18.79 -12.80
N ALA A 233 -29.34 18.37 -11.56
CA ALA A 233 -28.07 18.43 -10.88
C ALA A 233 -27.83 17.14 -10.10
N ARG A 234 -26.67 16.54 -10.31
CA ARG A 234 -26.11 15.45 -9.50
C ARG A 234 -24.82 15.96 -8.88
N HIS A 235 -24.70 15.94 -7.56
CA HIS A 235 -23.49 16.32 -6.83
C HIS A 235 -22.93 15.12 -6.07
N THR A 236 -21.62 14.92 -6.13
CA THR A 236 -20.91 13.87 -5.40
C THR A 236 -19.83 14.51 -4.54
N PRO A 237 -20.11 14.83 -3.27
CA PRO A 237 -19.16 15.53 -2.40
C PRO A 237 -17.84 14.79 -2.20
N ASN A 238 -17.86 13.47 -2.10
CA ASN A 238 -16.69 12.62 -1.91
C ASN A 238 -16.57 11.62 -3.09
N PRO A 239 -16.05 12.01 -4.25
CA PRO A 239 -16.20 11.23 -5.48
C PRO A 239 -15.15 10.14 -5.66
N PHE A 240 -14.00 10.24 -5.00
CA PHE A 240 -12.86 9.36 -5.26
C PHE A 240 -12.75 8.24 -4.22
N GLU A 241 -12.80 7.00 -4.70
CA GLU A 241 -12.28 5.87 -3.96
C GLU A 241 -10.77 5.81 -4.17
N LYS A 242 -10.00 5.59 -3.11
CA LYS A 242 -8.55 5.41 -3.18
C LYS A 242 -8.21 3.94 -2.94
N ASP A 243 -7.70 3.29 -3.98
CA ASP A 243 -7.11 1.96 -3.87
C ASP A 243 -5.62 2.10 -3.60
N ALA A 244 -5.14 1.52 -2.51
CA ALA A 244 -3.72 1.50 -2.19
C ALA A 244 -3.25 0.06 -2.07
N PHE A 245 -2.29 -0.31 -2.91
CA PHE A 245 -1.64 -1.61 -2.88
C PHE A 245 -0.23 -1.44 -2.36
N ALA A 246 0.09 -2.07 -1.24
CA ALA A 246 1.44 -2.00 -0.67
C ALA A 246 2.48 -2.76 -1.50
N HIS A 247 2.03 -3.82 -2.21
CA HIS A 247 2.88 -4.73 -2.96
C HIS A 247 2.24 -5.04 -4.32
N THR A 248 2.44 -4.18 -5.30
CA THR A 248 2.18 -4.54 -6.70
C THR A 248 3.39 -5.29 -7.25
N LEU A 249 3.14 -6.44 -7.87
CA LEU A 249 4.12 -7.21 -8.60
C LEU A 249 4.06 -6.81 -10.07
N ALA A 250 5.21 -6.52 -10.70
CA ALA A 250 5.29 -6.27 -12.13
C ALA A 250 6.38 -7.09 -12.79
N HIS A 251 6.06 -7.73 -13.91
CA HIS A 251 7.03 -8.36 -14.82
C HIS A 251 7.18 -7.44 -16.02
N LEU A 252 8.39 -6.92 -16.20
CA LEU A 252 8.72 -5.89 -17.18
C LEU A 252 9.70 -6.47 -18.20
N THR A 253 9.25 -6.84 -19.39
CA THR A 253 10.14 -7.29 -20.45
C THR A 253 10.73 -6.08 -21.18
N ILE A 254 12.03 -5.88 -21.00
CA ILE A 254 12.81 -4.78 -21.57
C ILE A 254 13.63 -5.30 -22.73
N GLU A 255 13.51 -4.67 -23.89
CA GLU A 255 14.38 -4.88 -25.04
C GLU A 255 15.48 -3.82 -25.07
N TRP A 256 16.72 -4.26 -25.02
CA TRP A 256 17.93 -3.43 -25.06
C TRP A 256 18.36 -3.11 -26.50
N PRO A 257 19.26 -2.12 -26.71
CA PRO A 257 19.78 -1.82 -28.02
C PRO A 257 20.49 -3.04 -28.62
N GLY A 258 20.05 -3.46 -29.81
CA GLY A 258 20.54 -4.69 -30.45
C GLY A 258 19.57 -5.89 -30.35
N GLY A 259 18.46 -5.74 -29.62
CA GLY A 259 17.33 -6.68 -29.65
C GLY A 259 17.37 -7.76 -28.58
N SER A 260 18.36 -7.78 -27.68
CA SER A 260 18.33 -8.68 -26.52
C SER A 260 17.23 -8.26 -25.56
N GLN A 261 16.46 -9.22 -25.05
CA GLN A 261 15.40 -8.99 -24.08
C GLN A 261 15.74 -9.57 -22.71
N GLU A 262 15.19 -8.95 -21.69
CA GLU A 262 15.25 -9.41 -20.30
C GLU A 262 13.91 -9.09 -19.62
N THR A 263 13.35 -10.04 -18.88
CA THR A 263 12.21 -9.79 -17.99
C THR A 263 12.71 -9.41 -16.61
N VAL A 264 12.38 -8.21 -16.17
CA VAL A 264 12.70 -7.69 -14.84
C VAL A 264 11.47 -7.80 -13.97
N VAL A 265 11.58 -8.52 -12.86
CA VAL A 265 10.53 -8.54 -11.84
C VAL A 265 10.75 -7.38 -10.88
N ALA A 266 9.72 -6.55 -10.71
CA ALA A 266 9.74 -5.38 -9.85
C ALA A 266 8.56 -5.42 -8.87
N VAL A 267 8.81 -4.95 -7.65
CA VAL A 267 7.79 -4.88 -6.58
C VAL A 267 7.76 -3.50 -5.95
N GLY A 268 6.58 -3.06 -5.54
CA GLY A 268 6.44 -1.85 -4.73
C GLY A 268 5.01 -1.30 -4.72
N PRO A 269 4.79 -0.15 -4.05
CA PRO A 269 3.45 0.36 -3.87
C PRO A 269 2.85 1.00 -5.13
N THR A 270 1.54 0.83 -5.29
CA THR A 270 0.71 1.58 -6.25
C THR A 270 -0.50 2.19 -5.56
N GLU A 271 -0.95 3.34 -6.07
CA GLU A 271 -2.20 3.97 -5.62
C GLU A 271 -3.00 4.43 -6.84
N ILE A 272 -4.30 4.12 -6.81
CA ILE A 272 -5.25 4.42 -7.88
C ILE A 272 -6.41 5.20 -7.26
N ASN A 273 -6.79 6.31 -7.89
CA ASN A 273 -8.05 6.98 -7.59
C ASN A 273 -9.10 6.51 -8.60
N VAL A 274 -10.29 6.16 -8.11
CA VAL A 274 -11.45 5.78 -8.94
C VAL A 274 -12.57 6.79 -8.69
N ASP A 275 -13.02 7.45 -9.75
CA ASP A 275 -14.02 8.51 -9.68
C ASP A 275 -15.44 7.93 -9.73
N LEU A 276 -15.88 7.39 -8.60
CA LEU A 276 -17.25 6.89 -8.39
C LEU A 276 -18.30 8.02 -8.46
N GLY A 277 -17.88 9.29 -8.46
CA GLY A 277 -18.78 10.42 -8.74
C GLY A 277 -19.21 10.53 -10.20
N GLN A 278 -18.58 9.76 -11.08
CA GLN A 278 -18.84 9.72 -12.52
C GLN A 278 -19.14 8.31 -13.01
N THR A 279 -20.03 7.58 -12.34
CA THR A 279 -20.72 6.46 -12.99
C THR A 279 -21.56 7.03 -14.13
N PHE A 280 -21.15 6.75 -15.36
CA PHE A 280 -21.79 7.22 -16.57
C PHE A 280 -21.45 6.30 -17.74
N ASP A 281 -22.36 6.20 -18.69
CA ASP A 281 -22.17 5.54 -19.96
C ASP A 281 -21.44 6.50 -20.94
N PHE A 282 -20.11 6.53 -20.89
CA PHE A 282 -19.30 7.53 -21.61
C PHE A 282 -19.41 7.42 -23.13
N ASP A 283 -19.64 6.22 -23.67
CA ASP A 283 -19.68 5.95 -25.09
C ASP A 283 -21.10 5.66 -25.63
N SER A 284 -22.09 5.67 -24.75
CA SER A 284 -23.52 5.48 -25.04
C SER A 284 -23.87 4.06 -25.52
N ASP A 285 -23.14 3.05 -25.05
CA ASP A 285 -23.37 1.64 -25.34
C ASP A 285 -24.34 0.96 -24.35
N GLY A 286 -24.69 1.65 -23.27
CA GLY A 286 -25.62 1.22 -22.22
C GLY A 286 -24.97 0.61 -20.98
N LEU A 287 -23.63 0.62 -20.88
CA LEU A 287 -22.87 0.11 -19.74
C LEU A 287 -22.35 1.27 -18.87
N GLU A 288 -22.38 1.10 -17.55
CA GLU A 288 -21.79 2.09 -16.67
C GLU A 288 -20.27 1.94 -16.59
N SER A 289 -19.56 3.06 -16.74
CA SER A 289 -18.12 3.13 -16.52
C SER A 289 -17.71 4.23 -15.55
N VAL A 290 -16.51 4.06 -14.98
CA VAL A 290 -15.90 4.97 -14.01
C VAL A 290 -14.46 5.31 -14.41
N PRO A 291 -14.09 6.60 -14.44
CA PRO A 291 -12.71 6.99 -14.72
C PRO A 291 -11.77 6.61 -13.57
N THR A 292 -10.55 6.21 -13.91
CA THR A 292 -9.50 5.91 -12.94
C THR A 292 -8.23 6.68 -13.21
N GLN A 293 -7.39 6.84 -12.20
CA GLN A 293 -6.11 7.52 -12.31
C GLN A 293 -5.05 6.86 -11.43
N ILE A 294 -3.91 6.48 -12.00
CA ILE A 294 -2.74 6.08 -11.21
C ILE A 294 -2.14 7.34 -10.60
N THR A 295 -2.19 7.43 -9.27
CA THR A 295 -1.66 8.55 -8.50
C THR A 295 -0.30 8.24 -7.86
N ARG A 296 -0.01 6.95 -7.65
CA ARG A 296 1.31 6.46 -7.24
C ARG A 296 1.66 5.18 -7.98
N LEU A 297 2.90 5.10 -8.47
CA LEU A 297 3.53 3.91 -9.01
C LEU A 297 5.00 4.03 -8.64
N GLU A 298 5.50 3.12 -7.80
CA GLU A 298 6.88 3.09 -7.33
C GLU A 298 7.33 1.64 -7.22
N LEU A 299 7.85 1.08 -8.30
CA LEU A 299 8.31 -0.32 -8.35
C LEU A 299 9.82 -0.37 -8.42
N LYS A 300 10.42 -1.35 -7.74
CA LYS A 300 11.85 -1.62 -7.77
C LYS A 300 12.11 -3.08 -8.11
N GLY A 301 13.03 -3.32 -9.03
CA GLY A 301 13.44 -4.66 -9.46
C GLY A 301 14.93 -4.70 -9.75
N TRP A 302 15.49 -5.89 -9.94
CA TRP A 302 16.89 -6.06 -10.32
C TRP A 302 16.99 -6.60 -11.74
N SER A 303 17.81 -5.97 -12.58
CA SER A 303 18.15 -6.45 -13.91
C SER A 303 19.63 -6.82 -14.00
N SER A 304 20.03 -7.41 -15.12
CA SER A 304 21.41 -7.71 -15.50
C SER A 304 22.30 -6.45 -15.52
N LEU A 305 21.70 -5.26 -15.62
CA LEU A 305 22.37 -3.97 -15.58
C LEU A 305 22.34 -3.30 -14.19
N GLY A 306 21.52 -3.78 -13.26
CA GLY A 306 21.45 -3.33 -11.86
C GLY A 306 20.03 -3.04 -11.39
N LEU A 307 19.90 -2.33 -10.25
CA LEU A 307 18.62 -1.87 -9.70
C LEU A 307 17.84 -0.98 -10.67
N LEU A 308 16.72 -1.50 -11.16
CA LEU A 308 15.73 -0.78 -11.94
C LEU A 308 14.68 -0.16 -11.02
N SER A 309 14.32 1.09 -11.25
CA SER A 309 13.16 1.73 -10.59
C SER A 309 12.17 2.23 -11.64
N VAL A 310 10.91 1.84 -11.51
CA VAL A 310 9.80 2.35 -12.32
C VAL A 310 8.96 3.26 -11.47
N ARG A 311 8.72 4.47 -11.94
CA ARG A 311 7.80 5.40 -11.29
C ARG A 311 6.83 6.02 -12.27
N ARG A 312 5.72 6.56 -11.75
CA ARG A 312 4.81 7.38 -12.57
C ARG A 312 5.55 8.61 -13.11
N HIS A 313 5.38 8.91 -14.39
CA HIS A 313 5.91 10.15 -14.98
C HIS A 313 5.26 11.40 -14.34
N PRO A 314 6.03 12.33 -13.75
CA PRO A 314 5.49 13.30 -12.80
C PRO A 314 4.88 14.56 -13.41
N THR A 315 5.00 14.84 -14.72
CA THR A 315 4.84 16.22 -15.24
C THR A 315 3.39 16.71 -15.39
N PRO A 316 2.98 17.78 -14.68
CA PRO A 316 2.01 18.76 -15.16
C PRO A 316 2.69 19.83 -16.04
N PRO A 317 1.95 20.51 -16.94
CA PRO A 317 0.50 20.52 -17.01
C PRO A 317 -0.03 19.85 -18.30
N PHE A 318 -0.80 18.77 -18.11
CA PHE A 318 -1.76 18.17 -19.05
C PHE A 318 -1.30 17.23 -20.17
N GLU A 319 -0.01 16.99 -20.45
CA GLU A 319 0.30 16.14 -21.61
C GLU A 319 0.34 14.63 -21.30
N PHE A 320 0.77 14.22 -20.11
CA PHE A 320 0.96 12.80 -19.77
C PHE A 320 0.45 12.45 -18.36
N VAL A 321 -0.86 12.24 -18.23
CA VAL A 321 -1.48 11.73 -17.01
C VAL A 321 -1.79 10.25 -17.20
N SER A 322 -1.37 9.39 -16.28
CA SER A 322 -1.76 7.98 -16.29
C SER A 322 -3.22 7.83 -15.85
N PHE A 323 -4.15 7.75 -16.81
CA PHE A 323 -5.58 7.59 -16.60
C PHE A 323 -6.03 6.20 -17.06
N GLY A 324 -7.25 5.85 -16.69
CA GLY A 324 -7.87 4.60 -17.08
C GLY A 324 -9.37 4.67 -16.96
N GLU A 325 -9.98 3.51 -17.12
CA GLU A 325 -11.41 3.32 -16.99
C GLU A 325 -11.68 1.93 -16.44
N ILE A 326 -12.84 1.79 -15.80
CA ILE A 326 -13.46 0.50 -15.47
C ILE A 326 -14.88 0.57 -16.01
N GLU A 327 -15.22 -0.32 -16.91
CA GLU A 327 -16.52 -0.43 -17.55
C GLU A 327 -17.07 -1.82 -17.29
N GLU A 328 -18.30 -1.90 -16.77
CA GLU A 328 -18.93 -3.20 -16.54
C GLU A 328 -19.24 -3.93 -17.85
N LEU A 329 -19.38 -5.26 -17.79
CA LEU A 329 -19.74 -6.06 -18.97
C LEU A 329 -21.25 -6.29 -19.10
N ALA A 330 -22.04 -5.88 -18.12
CA ALA A 330 -23.49 -6.01 -18.12
C ALA A 330 -24.14 -5.03 -17.14
N ASN A 331 -25.11 -4.26 -17.64
CA ASN A 331 -25.92 -3.33 -16.85
C ASN A 331 -27.16 -4.01 -16.26
N THR A 332 -26.99 -4.58 -15.06
CA THR A 332 -28.05 -5.11 -14.20
C THR A 332 -28.56 -4.07 -13.19
N GLN A 333 -27.77 -3.05 -12.86
CA GLN A 333 -28.13 -1.94 -11.96
C GLN A 333 -27.73 -0.58 -12.57
N PRO A 334 -28.68 0.18 -13.11
CA PRO A 334 -28.40 1.49 -13.69
C PRO A 334 -27.72 2.45 -12.70
N ASP A 335 -26.83 3.30 -13.21
CA ASP A 335 -26.04 4.30 -12.47
C ASP A 335 -25.07 3.72 -11.41
N ARG A 336 -24.80 2.41 -11.44
CA ARG A 336 -23.93 1.72 -10.49
C ARG A 336 -23.09 0.65 -11.18
N LEU A 337 -21.77 0.70 -10.98
CA LEU A 337 -20.87 -0.31 -11.53
C LEU A 337 -21.23 -1.73 -11.05
N ASP A 338 -21.49 -2.65 -11.97
CA ASP A 338 -21.87 -4.02 -11.69
C ASP A 338 -20.67 -4.96 -11.52
N VAL A 339 -19.88 -4.68 -10.48
CA VAL A 339 -18.80 -5.53 -10.00
C VAL A 339 -18.78 -5.49 -8.47
N PRO A 340 -18.48 -6.60 -7.77
CA PRO A 340 -18.24 -6.58 -6.33
C PRO A 340 -17.25 -5.47 -5.89
N PRO A 341 -17.49 -4.79 -4.76
CA PRO A 341 -18.59 -4.98 -3.80
C PRO A 341 -19.86 -4.19 -4.14
N PHE A 342 -19.91 -3.49 -5.28
CA PHE A 342 -21.08 -2.73 -5.70
C PHE A 342 -22.20 -3.66 -6.22
N ALA A 343 -21.88 -4.83 -6.75
CA ALA A 343 -22.86 -5.87 -7.07
C ALA A 343 -22.50 -7.18 -6.35
N PRO A 344 -23.47 -8.09 -6.08
CA PRO A 344 -23.17 -9.40 -5.50
C PRO A 344 -22.30 -10.27 -6.44
N SER A 345 -22.31 -9.97 -7.74
CA SER A 345 -21.52 -10.63 -8.77
C SER A 345 -21.46 -9.71 -10.00
N GLY A 346 -20.46 -9.92 -10.86
CA GLY A 346 -20.35 -9.22 -12.13
C GLY A 346 -18.92 -9.20 -12.62
N LEU A 347 -18.69 -8.60 -13.78
CA LEU A 347 -17.38 -8.46 -14.41
C LEU A 347 -17.28 -7.05 -14.98
N ALA A 348 -16.07 -6.51 -15.01
CA ALA A 348 -15.78 -5.24 -15.67
C ALA A 348 -14.48 -5.35 -16.47
N ASP A 349 -14.44 -4.77 -17.66
CA ASP A 349 -13.18 -4.51 -18.35
C ASP A 349 -12.55 -3.25 -17.75
N SER A 350 -11.23 -3.26 -17.62
CA SER A 350 -10.47 -2.14 -17.11
C SER A 350 -9.23 -1.93 -17.92
N PHE A 351 -8.86 -0.67 -18.12
CA PHE A 351 -7.57 -0.34 -18.70
C PHE A 351 -6.91 0.84 -18.00
N PHE A 352 -5.60 0.94 -18.18
CA PHE A 352 -4.82 2.15 -17.92
C PHE A 352 -3.95 2.48 -19.12
N ASP A 353 -3.94 3.76 -19.50
CA ASP A 353 -2.88 4.36 -20.30
C ASP A 353 -1.80 4.88 -19.36
N VAL A 354 -0.66 4.19 -19.29
CA VAL A 354 0.38 4.49 -18.30
C VAL A 354 1.56 5.22 -18.92
N PHE A 355 1.95 6.33 -18.28
CA PHE A 355 3.21 7.02 -18.52
C PHE A 355 4.15 6.79 -17.34
N VAL A 356 5.32 6.23 -17.63
CA VAL A 356 6.32 5.83 -16.65
C VAL A 356 7.65 6.54 -16.89
N GLU A 357 8.39 6.71 -15.80
CA GLU A 357 9.82 6.93 -15.82
C GLU A 357 10.50 5.64 -15.36
N VAL A 358 11.48 5.18 -16.12
CA VAL A 358 12.33 4.03 -15.78
C VAL A 358 13.74 4.54 -15.54
N ASP A 359 14.18 4.49 -14.28
CA ASP A 359 15.56 4.75 -13.93
C ASP A 359 16.36 3.46 -14.17
N VAL A 360 17.15 3.46 -15.25
CA VAL A 360 18.08 2.37 -15.58
C VAL A 360 19.46 2.73 -15.00
N PRO A 361 20.02 1.90 -14.10
CA PRO A 361 21.31 2.17 -13.50
C PRO A 361 22.42 1.97 -14.55
N VAL A 362 23.61 2.47 -14.18
CA VAL A 362 24.87 2.40 -14.93
C VAL A 362 25.01 1.09 -15.70
N LEU A 363 25.20 1.17 -17.03
CA LEU A 363 25.57 0.01 -17.86
C LEU A 363 26.78 -0.71 -17.25
N ARG A 364 26.58 -1.94 -16.78
CA ARG A 364 27.67 -2.81 -16.31
C ARG A 364 28.59 -3.15 -17.50
N PRO A 365 29.91 -2.86 -17.43
CA PRO A 365 30.87 -3.59 -18.25
C PRO A 365 30.91 -5.04 -17.76
N PRO A 366 30.88 -6.05 -18.66
CA PRO A 366 30.94 -7.45 -18.25
C PRO A 366 32.12 -7.70 -17.29
N GLY A 367 31.82 -8.10 -16.04
CA GLY A 367 32.82 -8.53 -15.06
C GLY A 367 33.32 -7.50 -14.02
N ALA A 368 32.71 -6.32 -13.88
CA ALA A 368 33.05 -5.36 -12.82
C ALA A 368 32.70 -5.87 -11.40
N ARG A 369 33.54 -5.55 -10.40
CA ARG A 369 33.42 -5.93 -8.98
C ARG A 369 32.67 -4.90 -8.12
N SER A 370 32.41 -3.72 -8.67
CA SER A 370 31.67 -2.60 -8.07
C SER A 370 31.18 -1.66 -9.18
N LEU A 371 30.14 -0.84 -8.91
CA LEU A 371 29.75 0.29 -9.77
C LEU A 371 30.90 1.29 -10.03
N ALA A 372 31.98 1.24 -9.23
CA ALA A 372 33.14 2.11 -9.33
C ALA A 372 34.23 1.65 -10.33
N GLU A 373 34.19 0.41 -10.86
CA GLU A 373 35.27 -0.17 -11.68
C GLU A 373 35.19 0.14 -13.20
N ALA A 374 34.72 1.32 -13.58
CA ALA A 374 34.78 1.75 -14.98
C ALA A 374 36.27 1.86 -15.45
N PRO A 375 36.65 1.29 -16.61
CA PRO A 375 38.01 1.45 -17.11
C PRO A 375 38.28 2.92 -17.43
N SER A 376 39.33 3.48 -16.82
CA SER A 376 39.92 4.79 -17.10
C SER A 376 38.97 6.01 -17.15
N GLY A 377 38.80 6.68 -16.00
CA GLY A 377 38.59 8.14 -15.92
C GLY A 377 37.27 8.72 -16.44
N GLU A 378 36.43 7.96 -17.14
CA GLU A 378 35.07 8.32 -17.52
C GLU A 378 34.08 7.43 -16.79
N ALA A 379 33.14 8.04 -16.07
CA ALA A 379 32.00 7.32 -15.50
C ALA A 379 31.26 6.62 -16.65
N PRO A 380 30.81 5.35 -16.50
CA PRO A 380 30.06 4.70 -17.57
C PRO A 380 28.81 5.55 -17.84
N PRO A 381 28.40 5.69 -19.11
CA PRO A 381 27.25 6.51 -19.45
C PRO A 381 26.02 6.01 -18.68
N ARG A 382 25.51 6.83 -17.76
CA ARG A 382 24.19 6.63 -17.18
C ARG A 382 23.20 6.84 -18.33
N LEU A 383 22.39 5.83 -18.65
CA LEU A 383 21.22 6.04 -19.50
C LEU A 383 20.28 7.08 -18.86
N GLY A 384 20.34 7.22 -17.54
CA GLY A 384 19.57 8.19 -16.78
C GLY A 384 18.11 7.74 -16.64
N THR A 385 17.25 8.69 -16.33
CA THR A 385 15.80 8.48 -16.36
C THR A 385 15.35 8.38 -17.81
N LEU A 386 14.68 7.28 -18.13
CA LEU A 386 14.00 7.08 -19.40
C LEU A 386 12.51 7.26 -19.23
N HIS A 387 11.79 7.66 -20.27
CA HIS A 387 10.32 7.78 -20.24
C HIS A 387 9.66 7.35 -21.54
N ASN A 388 8.38 7.00 -21.50
CA ASN A 388 7.58 6.78 -22.71
C ASN A 388 6.77 8.04 -23.07
N ASN A 389 6.66 8.34 -24.37
CA ASN A 389 5.77 9.39 -24.88
C ASN A 389 4.45 8.85 -25.41
N GLN A 390 4.40 7.55 -25.69
CA GLN A 390 3.19 6.83 -26.04
C GLN A 390 2.77 6.04 -24.80
N ALA A 391 1.49 6.15 -24.41
CA ALA A 391 0.96 5.41 -23.28
C ALA A 391 1.19 3.90 -23.45
N LEU A 392 1.62 3.27 -22.37
CA LEU A 392 1.58 1.82 -22.23
C LEU A 392 0.15 1.44 -21.84
N ARG A 393 -0.58 0.77 -22.75
CA ARG A 393 -1.94 0.32 -22.48
C ARG A 393 -1.94 -1.01 -21.72
N LEU A 394 -2.22 -0.93 -20.43
CA LEU A 394 -2.48 -2.08 -19.56
C LEU A 394 -3.98 -2.40 -19.60
N ASN A 395 -4.36 -3.67 -19.78
CA ASN A 395 -5.76 -4.11 -19.79
C ASN A 395 -6.00 -5.26 -18.81
N ALA A 396 -7.17 -5.32 -18.21
CA ALA A 396 -7.62 -6.40 -17.33
C ALA A 396 -9.13 -6.63 -17.50
N THR A 397 -9.58 -7.83 -17.16
CA THR A 397 -10.98 -8.09 -16.84
C THR A 397 -11.05 -8.38 -15.34
N LEU A 398 -11.80 -7.56 -14.62
CA LEU A 398 -11.92 -7.57 -13.17
C LEU A 398 -13.20 -8.26 -12.72
N ARG A 399 -13.10 -9.00 -11.62
CA ARG A 399 -14.21 -9.63 -10.89
C ARG A 399 -14.52 -8.90 -9.60
N HIS A 400 -13.66 -7.96 -9.20
CA HIS A 400 -13.79 -7.20 -7.98
C HIS A 400 -13.15 -5.82 -8.15
N LYS A 401 -13.67 -4.83 -7.41
CA LYS A 401 -13.11 -3.49 -7.29
C LYS A 401 -12.88 -3.16 -5.81
N PRO A 402 -11.66 -2.80 -5.36
CA PRO A 402 -10.36 -2.91 -6.06
C PRO A 402 -10.13 -4.31 -6.65
N PRO A 403 -9.24 -4.44 -7.68
CA PRO A 403 -8.83 -5.74 -8.21
C PRO A 403 -8.55 -6.75 -7.10
N GLY A 404 -9.16 -7.92 -7.23
CA GLY A 404 -9.05 -9.02 -6.30
C GLY A 404 -7.65 -9.66 -6.31
N PRO A 405 -7.37 -10.57 -5.36
CA PRO A 405 -6.09 -11.26 -5.31
C PRO A 405 -5.79 -12.03 -6.61
N GLY A 406 -4.59 -11.81 -7.17
CA GLY A 406 -4.12 -12.45 -8.40
C GLY A 406 -4.70 -11.89 -9.69
N GLU A 407 -5.54 -10.84 -9.66
CA GLU A 407 -6.00 -10.17 -10.89
C GLU A 407 -4.88 -9.37 -11.53
N MET A 408 -4.78 -9.45 -12.86
CA MET A 408 -3.62 -8.97 -13.62
C MET A 408 -4.02 -7.97 -14.69
N TYR A 409 -3.18 -6.95 -14.84
CA TYR A 409 -3.16 -6.04 -15.96
C TYR A 409 -2.04 -6.43 -16.92
N LEU A 410 -2.36 -6.58 -18.21
CA LEU A 410 -1.43 -7.03 -19.24
C LEU A 410 -1.25 -5.98 -20.33
N ALA A 411 -0.02 -5.80 -20.79
CA ALA A 411 0.34 -5.09 -22.00
C ALA A 411 1.26 -5.96 -22.87
N THR A 412 1.00 -5.97 -24.18
CA THR A 412 1.83 -6.67 -25.19
C THR A 412 2.39 -5.70 -26.24
N GLN A 413 2.22 -4.40 -26.00
CA GLN A 413 2.66 -3.35 -26.90
C GLN A 413 4.17 -3.12 -26.76
N ARG A 414 4.85 -2.96 -27.89
CA ARG A 414 6.26 -2.54 -27.93
C ARG A 414 6.36 -1.00 -27.86
N ILE A 415 6.63 -0.46 -26.67
CA ILE A 415 6.69 0.97 -26.36
C ILE A 415 8.14 1.46 -26.30
N GLN A 416 8.47 2.50 -27.09
CA GLN A 416 9.79 3.15 -27.10
C GLN A 416 10.02 3.97 -25.83
N LEU A 417 11.19 3.79 -25.20
CA LEU A 417 11.69 4.67 -24.15
C LEU A 417 12.61 5.76 -24.72
N PHE A 418 12.41 6.99 -24.26
CA PHE A 418 13.14 8.19 -24.63
C PHE A 418 14.03 8.63 -23.46
N ASP A 419 15.13 9.31 -23.78
CA ASP A 419 15.92 10.00 -22.76
C ASP A 419 15.23 11.29 -22.28
N THR A 420 15.75 11.90 -21.23
CA THR A 420 15.26 13.20 -20.71
C THR A 420 15.27 14.37 -21.72
N ASN A 421 15.97 14.25 -22.85
CA ASN A 421 15.95 15.24 -23.94
C ASN A 421 14.97 14.86 -25.06
N ASN A 422 14.12 13.88 -24.81
CA ASN A 422 13.13 13.33 -25.73
C ASN A 422 13.72 12.67 -26.99
N LYS A 423 14.94 12.13 -26.90
CA LYS A 423 15.56 11.36 -27.98
C LYS A 423 15.28 9.87 -27.80
N PRO A 424 14.92 9.15 -28.88
CA PRO A 424 14.70 7.71 -28.79
C PRO A 424 16.00 6.99 -28.45
N THR A 425 15.92 6.05 -27.53
CA THR A 425 17.09 5.29 -27.04
C THR A 425 17.28 3.93 -27.72
N ASN A 426 16.29 3.48 -28.50
CA ASN A 426 16.12 2.10 -28.96
C ASN A 426 16.04 1.07 -27.81
N ILE A 427 15.64 1.51 -26.61
CA ILE A 427 15.18 0.64 -25.53
C ILE A 427 13.66 0.61 -25.56
N PHE A 428 13.06 -0.57 -25.36
CA PHE A 428 11.61 -0.75 -25.42
C PHE A 428 11.07 -1.53 -24.23
N LEU A 429 9.88 -1.18 -23.78
CA LEU A 429 9.02 -2.07 -23.00
C LEU A 429 8.22 -2.90 -24.01
N VAL A 430 8.18 -4.22 -23.88
CA VAL A 430 7.60 -5.09 -24.92
C VAL A 430 6.42 -5.93 -24.40
N ARG A 431 6.54 -6.39 -23.16
CA ARG A 431 5.49 -7.10 -22.45
C ARG A 431 5.50 -6.65 -21.01
N GLU A 432 4.34 -6.32 -20.47
CA GLU A 432 4.19 -6.03 -19.05
C GLU A 432 3.02 -6.79 -18.45
N LYS A 433 3.22 -7.31 -17.24
CA LYS A 433 2.20 -7.91 -16.40
C LYS A 433 2.26 -7.24 -15.04
N HIS A 434 1.17 -6.60 -14.60
CA HIS A 434 1.06 -5.99 -13.27
C HIS A 434 -0.03 -6.70 -12.48
N THR A 435 0.31 -7.20 -11.31
CA THR A 435 -0.60 -7.82 -10.35
C THR A 435 -0.68 -6.90 -9.13
N PRO A 436 -1.70 -6.01 -9.03
CA PRO A 436 -1.78 -5.04 -7.94
C PRO A 436 -1.88 -5.68 -6.57
N HIS A 437 -2.61 -6.78 -6.46
CA HIS A 437 -2.82 -7.55 -5.24
C HIS A 437 -2.37 -9.00 -5.44
N PRO A 438 -1.06 -9.30 -5.44
CA PRO A 438 -0.58 -10.66 -5.58
C PRO A 438 -0.97 -11.51 -4.37
N ILE A 439 -1.10 -12.82 -4.56
CA ILE A 439 -1.19 -13.76 -3.44
C ILE A 439 0.20 -13.93 -2.86
N ILE A 440 0.35 -13.65 -1.57
CA ILE A 440 1.63 -13.73 -0.86
C ILE A 440 1.56 -14.86 0.17
N GLU A 441 2.31 -15.93 -0.06
CA GLU A 441 2.60 -16.91 1.00
C GLU A 441 3.74 -16.36 1.86
N VAL A 442 3.54 -16.42 3.17
CA VAL A 442 4.50 -15.96 4.16
C VAL A 442 5.16 -17.15 4.83
N ASP A 443 6.47 -17.29 4.66
CA ASP A 443 7.28 -18.38 5.20
C ASP A 443 8.11 -17.89 6.40
N PRO A 444 7.63 -18.08 7.64
CA PRO A 444 8.42 -17.80 8.82
C PRO A 444 9.40 -18.94 9.12
N PHE A 445 10.67 -18.61 9.30
CA PHE A 445 11.69 -19.52 9.79
C PHE A 445 12.19 -19.02 11.16
N PRO A 446 11.67 -19.55 12.29
CA PRO A 446 12.02 -19.06 13.62
C PRO A 446 13.51 -19.20 13.99
N GLU A 447 14.21 -20.12 13.34
CA GLU A 447 15.66 -20.29 13.48
C GLU A 447 16.25 -20.70 12.14
N ALA A 448 16.84 -19.75 11.44
CA ALA A 448 17.71 -19.97 10.30
C ALA A 448 19.19 -19.89 10.70
N VAL A 449 20.06 -20.39 9.83
CA VAL A 449 21.52 -20.31 9.99
C VAL A 449 22.12 -19.62 8.77
N GLY A 450 23.01 -18.67 9.00
CA GLY A 450 23.79 -18.03 7.95
C GLY A 450 25.28 -18.17 8.21
N HIS A 451 26.04 -18.53 7.18
CA HIS A 451 27.49 -18.48 7.20
C HIS A 451 27.98 -17.52 6.12
N VAL A 452 28.89 -16.64 6.51
CA VAL A 452 29.47 -15.64 5.61
C VAL A 452 30.99 -15.72 5.71
N LEU A 453 31.67 -15.85 4.58
CA LEU A 453 33.12 -15.80 4.49
C LEU A 453 33.55 -14.40 4.08
N LEU A 454 34.22 -13.69 4.98
CA LEU A 454 34.78 -12.38 4.69
C LEU A 454 36.27 -12.46 4.38
N GLN A 455 36.72 -11.62 3.45
CA GLN A 455 38.12 -11.21 3.33
C GLN A 455 38.32 -9.91 4.11
N LEU A 456 39.34 -9.89 4.96
CA LEU A 456 39.75 -8.71 5.72
C LEU A 456 40.75 -7.86 4.91
N PRO A 457 41.01 -6.60 5.29
CA PRO A 457 41.94 -5.71 4.57
C PRO A 457 43.37 -6.23 4.46
N ASP A 458 43.80 -7.11 5.37
CA ASP A 458 45.11 -7.76 5.32
C ASP A 458 45.15 -9.00 4.40
N GLY A 459 44.04 -9.31 3.74
CA GLY A 459 43.86 -10.46 2.86
C GLY A 459 43.49 -11.76 3.57
N SER A 460 43.51 -11.79 4.91
CA SER A 460 43.08 -12.95 5.68
C SER A 460 41.58 -13.19 5.53
N GLN A 461 41.15 -14.44 5.75
CA GLN A 461 39.76 -14.84 5.58
C GLN A 461 39.15 -15.30 6.91
N GLN A 462 37.91 -14.92 7.16
CA GLN A 462 37.20 -15.24 8.39
C GLN A 462 35.77 -15.69 8.10
N TRP A 463 35.44 -16.90 8.55
CA TRP A 463 34.06 -17.34 8.62
C TRP A 463 33.35 -16.65 9.78
N ILE A 464 32.16 -16.16 9.48
CA ILE A 464 31.20 -15.58 10.39
C ILE A 464 29.95 -16.46 10.33
N THR A 465 29.38 -16.76 11.50
CA THR A 465 28.16 -17.57 11.59
C THR A 465 27.14 -16.85 12.46
N GLY A 466 25.92 -16.72 11.93
CA GLY A 466 24.78 -16.16 12.64
C GLY A 466 23.62 -17.17 12.72
N ARG A 467 22.81 -17.02 13.76
CA ARG A 467 21.54 -17.75 13.94
C ARG A 467 20.46 -16.79 14.41
N GLY A 468 19.24 -17.02 13.98
CA GLY A 468 18.09 -16.21 14.36
C GLY A 468 16.95 -16.36 13.35
N PRO A 469 15.86 -15.60 13.48
CA PRO A 469 14.74 -15.74 12.59
C PRO A 469 15.05 -15.23 11.18
N ALA A 470 14.38 -15.83 10.20
CA ALA A 470 14.28 -15.33 8.83
C ALA A 470 12.82 -15.39 8.37
N LYS A 471 12.49 -14.59 7.35
CA LYS A 471 11.14 -14.54 6.79
C LYS A 471 11.25 -14.39 5.28
N LEU A 472 10.54 -15.24 4.55
CA LEU A 472 10.45 -15.18 3.10
C LEU A 472 9.00 -14.97 2.66
N HIS A 473 8.83 -14.29 1.54
CA HIS A 473 7.56 -14.18 0.83
C HIS A 473 7.68 -14.91 -0.50
N ALA A 474 6.62 -15.60 -0.92
CA ALA A 474 6.44 -16.06 -2.29
C ALA A 474 5.19 -15.42 -2.89
N TYR A 475 5.34 -14.87 -4.09
CA TYR A 475 4.30 -14.16 -4.79
C TYR A 475 3.78 -15.06 -5.92
N PHE A 476 2.55 -15.55 -5.76
CA PHE A 476 1.91 -16.43 -6.73
C PHE A 476 1.10 -15.62 -7.76
N ASP A 477 1.07 -16.09 -9.01
CA ASP A 477 0.49 -15.39 -10.16
C ASP A 477 -1.04 -15.52 -10.28
N GLY A 478 -1.66 -16.31 -9.42
CA GLY A 478 -3.09 -16.60 -9.46
C GLY A 478 -3.79 -16.32 -8.14
N ALA A 479 -5.05 -16.77 -8.06
CA ALA A 479 -5.91 -16.55 -6.89
C ALA A 479 -5.60 -17.51 -5.72
N THR A 480 -4.66 -18.44 -5.87
CA THR A 480 -4.32 -19.47 -4.87
C THR A 480 -2.80 -19.67 -4.78
N GLU A 481 -2.32 -20.05 -3.60
CA GLU A 481 -0.94 -20.52 -3.44
C GLU A 481 -0.67 -21.72 -4.37
N GLY A 482 0.53 -21.76 -4.94
CA GLY A 482 0.92 -22.73 -5.95
C GLY A 482 0.61 -22.31 -7.39
N SER A 483 -0.15 -21.25 -7.63
CA SER A 483 -0.36 -20.74 -9.00
C SER A 483 0.90 -20.07 -9.54
N ALA A 484 1.43 -20.58 -10.65
CA ALA A 484 2.65 -20.11 -11.30
C ALA A 484 2.41 -19.92 -12.81
N GLN A 485 3.18 -19.06 -13.47
CA GLN A 485 3.13 -18.84 -14.92
C GLN A 485 4.54 -18.84 -15.52
N ASP A 486 4.63 -19.23 -16.79
CA ASP A 486 5.84 -19.14 -17.62
C ASP A 486 5.99 -17.69 -18.15
N ASP A 487 6.64 -16.83 -17.38
CA ASP A 487 6.76 -15.39 -17.63
C ASP A 487 7.91 -15.03 -18.57
N ASP A 488 8.83 -15.95 -18.85
CA ASP A 488 9.91 -15.75 -19.83
C ASP A 488 9.72 -16.53 -21.13
N GLY A 489 8.78 -17.48 -21.17
CA GLY A 489 8.39 -18.25 -22.35
C GLY A 489 9.29 -19.45 -22.63
N ASP A 490 10.06 -19.91 -21.65
CA ASP A 490 10.99 -21.05 -21.80
C ASP A 490 10.31 -22.43 -21.61
N GLY A 491 9.03 -22.44 -21.23
CA GLY A 491 8.22 -23.63 -21.03
C GLY A 491 8.29 -24.22 -19.62
N ARG A 492 8.81 -23.46 -18.65
CA ARG A 492 8.83 -23.80 -17.23
C ARG A 492 8.12 -22.68 -16.48
N GLU A 493 7.39 -23.03 -15.43
CA GLU A 493 6.68 -22.05 -14.63
C GLU A 493 7.53 -21.55 -13.45
N GLU A 494 7.32 -20.30 -13.08
CA GLU A 494 8.04 -19.64 -12.02
C GLU A 494 7.15 -18.81 -11.09
N VAL A 495 7.69 -18.49 -9.93
CA VAL A 495 7.13 -17.52 -8.99
C VAL A 495 8.22 -16.63 -8.43
N LEU A 496 7.90 -15.36 -8.21
CA LEU A 496 8.80 -14.44 -7.51
C LEU A 496 8.87 -14.82 -6.03
N THR A 497 10.06 -14.72 -5.45
CA THR A 497 10.25 -14.76 -4.00
C THR A 497 11.00 -13.53 -3.50
N GLU A 498 10.89 -13.25 -2.20
CA GLU A 498 11.65 -12.19 -1.54
C GLU A 498 12.05 -12.64 -0.14
N LEU A 499 13.33 -12.49 0.17
CA LEU A 499 13.81 -12.58 1.54
C LEU A 499 13.51 -11.23 2.21
N VAL A 500 12.46 -11.17 3.01
CA VAL A 500 11.95 -9.93 3.63
C VAL A 500 12.42 -9.75 5.08
N GLY A 501 13.04 -10.77 5.66
CA GLY A 501 13.59 -10.70 7.01
C GLY A 501 14.78 -11.64 7.19
N LEU A 502 15.85 -11.12 7.76
CA LEU A 502 17.03 -11.87 8.16
C LEU A 502 17.60 -11.21 9.42
N GLU A 503 17.51 -11.90 10.56
CA GLU A 503 17.95 -11.36 11.85
C GLU A 503 18.90 -12.35 12.52
N LEU A 504 20.06 -12.55 11.92
CA LEU A 504 21.00 -13.57 12.40
C LEU A 504 22.02 -12.92 13.34
N SER A 505 22.19 -13.52 14.51
CA SER A 505 23.18 -13.06 15.49
C SER A 505 24.19 -14.16 15.83
N GLY A 506 25.42 -13.75 16.12
CA GLY A 506 26.49 -14.70 16.44
C GLY A 506 27.73 -14.03 17.02
N GLY A 507 28.80 -14.81 17.08
CA GLY A 507 30.11 -14.34 17.50
C GLY A 507 31.18 -14.74 16.49
N SER A 508 32.20 -13.88 16.36
CA SER A 508 33.41 -14.16 15.59
C SER A 508 34.64 -13.68 16.39
N PRO A 509 35.86 -14.04 15.97
CA PRO A 509 37.09 -13.46 16.53
C PRO A 509 37.13 -11.92 16.44
N LEU A 510 36.33 -11.32 15.56
CA LEU A 510 36.22 -9.87 15.36
C LEU A 510 35.19 -9.21 16.29
N GLY A 511 34.41 -10.01 17.02
CA GLY A 511 33.42 -9.53 18.00
C GLY A 511 32.02 -10.10 17.76
N ARG A 512 31.02 -9.41 18.31
CA ARG A 512 29.60 -9.73 18.06
C ARG A 512 29.28 -9.50 16.59
N VAL A 513 28.44 -10.37 16.05
CA VAL A 513 27.98 -10.30 14.66
C VAL A 513 26.46 -10.16 14.62
N GLN A 514 25.99 -9.28 13.73
CA GLN A 514 24.62 -9.30 13.21
C GLN A 514 24.67 -9.38 11.67
N ILE A 515 23.85 -10.24 11.07
CA ILE A 515 23.67 -10.32 9.62
C ILE A 515 22.20 -10.11 9.35
N GLY A 516 21.90 -9.11 8.52
CA GLY A 516 20.56 -8.79 8.09
C GLY A 516 20.50 -8.30 6.66
N LEU A 517 19.37 -7.71 6.31
CA LEU A 517 19.08 -7.18 4.99
C LEU A 517 19.19 -5.66 4.99
N ARG A 518 19.55 -5.09 3.84
CA ARG A 518 19.34 -3.66 3.59
C ARG A 518 17.85 -3.34 3.55
N ASN A 519 17.47 -2.22 4.16
CA ASN A 519 16.06 -1.77 4.20
C ASN A 519 15.66 -0.91 2.99
N ASP A 520 16.62 -0.46 2.18
CA ASP A 520 16.39 0.44 1.05
C ASP A 520 16.33 -0.28 -0.32
N LEU A 521 16.74 -1.55 -0.35
CA LEU A 521 16.81 -2.42 -1.52
C LEU A 521 16.16 -3.79 -1.23
N PRO A 522 15.22 -4.26 -2.08
CA PRO A 522 14.59 -5.57 -1.89
C PRO A 522 15.58 -6.70 -2.19
N SER A 523 15.53 -7.79 -1.42
CA SER A 523 16.30 -9.01 -1.67
C SER A 523 15.43 -10.04 -2.38
N LEU A 524 15.26 -9.83 -3.69
CA LEU A 524 14.38 -10.61 -4.57
C LEU A 524 15.00 -11.96 -4.93
N GLY A 525 14.16 -12.87 -5.40
CA GLY A 525 14.51 -14.21 -5.81
C GLY A 525 13.46 -14.81 -6.72
N GLN A 526 13.69 -16.04 -7.16
CA GLN A 526 12.75 -16.79 -7.99
C GLN A 526 12.75 -18.25 -7.56
N ILE A 527 11.63 -18.92 -7.77
CA ILE A 527 11.54 -20.37 -7.82
C ILE A 527 11.03 -20.70 -9.20
N GLU A 528 11.79 -21.51 -9.95
CA GLU A 528 11.48 -21.92 -11.31
C GLU A 528 11.59 -23.43 -11.40
N GLU A 529 10.61 -24.06 -12.02
CA GLU A 529 10.60 -25.52 -12.15
C GLU A 529 11.78 -26.03 -12.99
N GLN A 530 12.26 -27.23 -12.69
CA GLN A 530 13.23 -27.90 -13.58
C GLN A 530 12.55 -28.55 -14.79
N GLN A 531 11.23 -28.80 -14.70
CA GLN A 531 10.42 -29.44 -15.74
C GLN A 531 8.97 -28.95 -15.62
N GLY A 532 8.43 -28.27 -16.64
CA GLY A 532 7.02 -27.84 -16.70
C GLY A 532 6.07 -28.99 -17.01
N ASN A 533 5.69 -29.80 -16.01
CA ASN A 533 4.77 -30.92 -16.22
C ASN A 533 3.31 -30.51 -16.01
N THR A 534 3.05 -29.44 -15.25
CA THR A 534 1.69 -29.00 -14.89
C THR A 534 1.47 -27.52 -15.16
N ALA A 535 0.88 -27.22 -16.33
CA ALA A 535 0.55 -25.84 -16.70
C ALA A 535 -0.25 -25.10 -15.61
N GLY A 536 0.27 -23.94 -15.18
CA GLY A 536 -0.39 -23.05 -14.23
C GLY A 536 -0.25 -23.42 -12.75
N THR A 537 0.57 -24.43 -12.40
CA THR A 537 0.82 -24.87 -11.03
C THR A 537 2.30 -25.13 -10.81
N LEU A 538 2.87 -24.55 -9.75
CA LEU A 538 4.25 -24.78 -9.35
C LEU A 538 4.49 -26.29 -9.05
N ASP A 539 5.27 -26.98 -9.87
CA ASP A 539 5.74 -28.35 -9.72
C ASP A 539 6.80 -28.47 -8.59
N LEU A 540 6.35 -28.16 -7.37
CA LEU A 540 7.08 -28.27 -6.11
C LEU A 540 6.10 -28.67 -4.99
N ASP A 541 6.48 -29.58 -4.08
CA ASP A 541 5.62 -29.94 -2.96
C ASP A 541 5.31 -28.69 -2.09
N PRO A 542 4.11 -28.54 -1.52
CA PRO A 542 2.99 -29.49 -1.50
C PRO A 542 2.03 -29.36 -2.67
N PHE A 543 2.28 -28.44 -3.62
CA PHE A 543 1.35 -28.17 -4.71
C PHE A 543 1.34 -29.33 -5.70
N LYS A 544 2.53 -29.77 -6.12
CA LYS A 544 2.72 -30.90 -7.00
C LYS A 544 4.14 -31.45 -6.87
N PRO A 545 4.36 -32.78 -6.89
CA PRO A 545 5.70 -33.32 -6.77
C PRO A 545 6.61 -32.90 -7.93
N GLY A 546 7.77 -32.36 -7.63
CA GLY A 546 8.75 -31.91 -8.60
C GLY A 546 10.00 -31.33 -7.93
N LEU A 547 10.87 -30.74 -8.74
CA LEU A 547 12.07 -30.02 -8.29
C LEU A 547 12.05 -28.64 -8.94
N ALA A 548 12.50 -27.65 -8.19
CA ALA A 548 12.62 -26.29 -8.69
C ALA A 548 14.00 -25.73 -8.38
N ASP A 549 14.58 -25.02 -9.34
CA ASP A 549 15.73 -24.18 -9.09
C ASP A 549 15.25 -22.91 -8.37
N SER A 550 15.98 -22.50 -7.33
CA SER A 550 15.65 -21.30 -6.59
C SER A 550 16.88 -20.47 -6.29
N PHE A 551 16.71 -19.15 -6.34
CA PHE A 551 17.74 -18.23 -5.92
C PHE A 551 17.20 -17.01 -5.19
N PHE A 552 18.09 -16.33 -4.48
CA PHE A 552 17.93 -14.96 -4.00
C PHE A 552 19.12 -14.11 -4.42
N ASP A 553 18.85 -12.86 -4.78
CA ASP A 553 19.82 -11.78 -4.88
C ASP A 553 19.75 -10.94 -3.60
N VAL A 554 20.67 -11.21 -2.66
CA VAL A 554 20.60 -10.70 -1.29
C VAL A 554 21.46 -9.46 -1.08
N PHE A 555 20.85 -8.39 -0.57
CA PHE A 555 21.55 -7.19 -0.10
C PHE A 555 21.85 -7.28 1.38
N PHE A 556 23.07 -7.67 1.72
CA PHE A 556 23.47 -7.85 3.11
C PHE A 556 23.77 -6.52 3.80
N GLU A 557 23.30 -6.39 5.03
CA GLU A 557 23.86 -5.50 6.05
C GLU A 557 24.50 -6.38 7.14
N ILE A 558 25.79 -6.17 7.41
CA ILE A 558 26.59 -6.99 8.32
C ILE A 558 27.21 -6.09 9.37
N GLU A 559 26.86 -6.29 10.62
CA GLU A 559 27.51 -5.65 11.76
C GLU A 559 28.55 -6.60 12.36
N VAL A 560 29.81 -6.17 12.46
CA VAL A 560 30.88 -6.92 13.13
C VAL A 560 31.62 -6.02 14.11
N GLY A 561 31.62 -6.37 15.39
CA GLY A 561 32.37 -5.61 16.41
C GLY A 561 31.96 -4.13 16.52
N GLY A 562 30.72 -3.80 16.17
CA GLY A 562 30.18 -2.44 16.15
C GLY A 562 30.42 -1.65 14.86
N GLN A 563 31.05 -2.25 13.84
CA GLN A 563 31.15 -1.68 12.50
C GLN A 563 30.04 -2.24 11.63
N VAL A 564 29.34 -1.36 10.89
CA VAL A 564 28.30 -1.76 9.93
C VAL A 564 28.89 -1.69 8.53
N TRP A 565 28.74 -2.78 7.80
CA TRP A 565 29.08 -2.89 6.39
C TRP A 565 27.89 -3.36 5.58
N HIS A 566 27.82 -2.99 4.32
CA HIS A 566 26.75 -3.43 3.43
C HIS A 566 27.25 -3.68 2.02
N THR A 567 26.54 -4.52 1.27
CA THR A 567 26.79 -4.68 -0.17
C THR A 567 26.03 -3.62 -0.98
N ASP A 568 26.57 -3.16 -2.09
CA ASP A 568 25.87 -2.35 -3.11
C ASP A 568 25.39 -3.18 -4.30
N LEU A 569 25.96 -4.37 -4.47
CA LEU A 569 25.54 -5.43 -5.37
C LEU A 569 24.92 -6.60 -4.58
N PRO A 570 23.98 -7.36 -5.16
CA PRO A 570 23.42 -8.51 -4.49
C PRO A 570 24.42 -9.65 -4.47
N ALA A 571 24.40 -10.42 -3.39
CA ALA A 571 25.00 -11.75 -3.35
C ALA A 571 23.97 -12.77 -3.83
N ARG A 572 24.31 -13.51 -4.88
CA ARG A 572 23.45 -14.59 -5.41
C ARG A 572 23.55 -15.77 -4.45
N LEU A 573 22.43 -16.24 -3.93
CA LEU A 573 22.33 -17.49 -3.17
C LEU A 573 21.40 -18.42 -3.93
N GLN A 574 21.83 -19.64 -4.25
CA GLN A 574 21.02 -20.57 -5.05
C GLN A 574 20.96 -21.97 -4.45
N THR A 575 19.89 -22.69 -4.73
CA THR A 575 19.65 -24.09 -4.34
C THR A 575 18.72 -24.77 -5.35
N VAL A 576 18.63 -26.09 -5.27
CA VAL A 576 17.47 -26.84 -5.78
C VAL A 576 16.54 -27.08 -4.60
N LEU A 577 15.26 -26.78 -4.76
CA LEU A 577 14.21 -27.04 -3.78
C LEU A 577 13.46 -28.33 -4.12
N THR A 578 13.02 -28.99 -3.06
CA THR A 578 12.10 -30.14 -3.08
C THR A 578 10.73 -29.81 -2.49
N HIS A 579 10.61 -28.69 -1.77
CA HIS A 579 9.39 -28.30 -1.07
C HIS A 579 9.31 -26.77 -0.91
N LYS A 580 8.09 -26.25 -0.81
CA LYS A 580 7.72 -24.88 -0.44
C LYS A 580 6.81 -24.89 0.79
N PRO A 581 7.17 -24.23 1.91
CA PRO A 581 8.45 -23.59 2.19
C PRO A 581 9.63 -24.58 2.14
N ALA A 582 10.86 -24.05 2.06
CA ALA A 582 12.09 -24.84 1.99
C ALA A 582 12.15 -25.94 3.08
N ALA A 583 12.42 -27.17 2.65
CA ALA A 583 12.46 -28.35 3.51
C ALA A 583 13.60 -28.28 4.53
N PRO A 584 13.49 -29.01 5.66
CA PRO A 584 14.54 -29.07 6.65
C PRO A 584 15.88 -29.53 6.06
N GLY A 585 16.83 -28.61 6.11
CA GLY A 585 18.21 -28.81 5.70
C GLY A 585 18.52 -28.31 4.31
N GLU A 586 17.59 -27.78 3.52
CA GLU A 586 17.90 -27.17 2.23
C GLU A 586 18.80 -25.94 2.40
N VAL A 587 19.75 -25.76 1.48
CA VAL A 587 20.84 -24.79 1.63
C VAL A 587 21.04 -23.98 0.38
N PHE A 588 20.87 -22.68 0.54
CA PHE A 588 21.23 -21.70 -0.46
C PHE A 588 22.71 -21.35 -0.32
N VAL A 589 23.44 -21.39 -1.43
CA VAL A 589 24.89 -21.15 -1.44
C VAL A 589 25.24 -20.19 -2.58
N SER A 590 26.21 -19.31 -2.34
CA SER A 590 26.85 -18.52 -3.39
C SER A 590 27.46 -19.42 -4.48
N PRO A 591 27.27 -19.12 -5.78
CA PRO A 591 27.97 -19.79 -6.87
C PRO A 591 29.49 -19.80 -6.65
N ALA A 592 30.15 -20.91 -7.00
CA ALA A 592 31.59 -21.07 -6.75
C ALA A 592 32.47 -20.09 -7.56
N ASP A 593 31.94 -19.59 -8.67
CA ASP A 593 32.54 -18.62 -9.57
C ASP A 593 32.07 -17.17 -9.31
N GLU A 594 31.24 -16.96 -8.29
CA GLU A 594 30.83 -15.62 -7.87
C GLU A 594 32.07 -14.82 -7.42
N LYS A 595 32.19 -13.59 -7.94
CA LYS A 595 33.33 -12.72 -7.60
C LYS A 595 33.15 -12.16 -6.19
N PRO A 596 34.25 -11.89 -5.46
CA PRO A 596 34.20 -11.15 -4.21
C PRO A 596 33.43 -9.84 -4.36
N LEU A 597 32.45 -9.62 -3.48
CA LEU A 597 31.69 -8.37 -3.42
C LEU A 597 32.35 -7.43 -2.42
N GLU A 598 32.64 -6.19 -2.84
CA GLU A 598 33.15 -5.18 -1.92
C GLU A 598 32.10 -4.81 -0.88
N LEU A 599 32.53 -4.70 0.38
CA LEU A 599 31.69 -4.23 1.47
C LEU A 599 31.93 -2.74 1.69
N LEU A 600 30.86 -1.95 1.67
CA LEU A 600 30.88 -0.52 1.93
C LEU A 600 30.58 -0.25 3.41
N ASP A 601 31.18 0.80 3.97
CA ASP A 601 30.82 1.30 5.29
C ASP A 601 29.45 2.00 5.31
N ALA A 602 28.94 2.33 6.49
CA ALA A 602 27.66 3.04 6.64
C ALA A 602 27.56 4.40 5.92
N SER A 603 28.67 4.97 5.43
CA SER A 603 28.70 6.18 4.62
C SER A 603 28.76 5.92 3.11
N GLY A 604 28.73 4.65 2.70
CA GLY A 604 28.81 4.20 1.31
C GLY A 604 30.23 4.20 0.74
N LYS A 605 31.27 4.20 1.59
CA LYS A 605 32.68 4.16 1.12
C LYS A 605 33.26 2.74 1.21
N PRO A 606 34.20 2.39 0.33
CA PRO A 606 35.01 1.17 0.45
C PRO A 606 35.53 0.92 1.87
N SER A 607 35.16 -0.22 2.47
CA SER A 607 35.67 -0.61 3.80
C SER A 607 37.00 -1.36 3.76
N GLY A 608 37.43 -1.80 2.56
CA GLY A 608 38.54 -2.73 2.38
C GLY A 608 38.23 -4.20 2.73
N HIS A 609 36.99 -4.50 3.13
CA HIS A 609 36.51 -5.88 3.32
C HIS A 609 35.76 -6.36 2.08
N SER A 610 35.70 -7.67 1.89
CA SER A 610 34.89 -8.26 0.82
C SER A 610 34.13 -9.50 1.28
N LEU A 611 32.91 -9.66 0.79
CA LEU A 611 32.12 -10.88 0.91
C LEU A 611 32.59 -11.88 -0.16
N LEU A 612 33.16 -13.00 0.27
CA LEU A 612 33.69 -14.03 -0.63
C LEU A 612 32.68 -15.14 -0.93
N ARG A 613 31.88 -15.52 0.09
CA ARG A 613 30.92 -16.61 -0.01
C ARG A 613 29.85 -16.43 1.05
N ALA A 614 28.60 -16.72 0.71
CA ALA A 614 27.52 -16.82 1.67
C ALA A 614 26.80 -18.16 1.56
N VAL A 615 26.30 -18.63 2.70
CA VAL A 615 25.53 -19.86 2.86
C VAL A 615 24.34 -19.53 3.75
N PHE A 616 23.15 -19.90 3.33
CA PHE A 616 21.92 -19.67 4.08
C PHE A 616 21.11 -20.97 4.17
N ILE A 617 20.74 -21.32 5.39
CA ILE A 617 19.92 -22.48 5.72
C ILE A 617 18.65 -21.95 6.39
N PRO A 618 17.55 -21.74 5.65
CA PRO A 618 16.32 -21.18 6.21
C PRO A 618 15.76 -22.09 7.32
N ASN A 619 15.73 -23.40 7.06
CA ASN A 619 15.16 -24.40 7.94
C ASN A 619 16.20 -25.45 8.33
N PRO A 620 17.10 -25.20 9.29
CA PRO A 620 18.14 -26.14 9.69
C PRO A 620 17.54 -27.41 10.31
N SER A 621 18.07 -28.57 9.93
CA SER A 621 17.63 -29.85 10.47
C SER A 621 17.96 -29.96 11.96
N ARG A 622 16.98 -30.38 12.76
CA ARG A 622 17.15 -30.58 14.19
C ARG A 622 17.23 -32.06 14.52
N LEU A 623 18.14 -32.38 15.43
CA LEU A 623 18.19 -33.68 16.08
C LEU A 623 17.24 -33.67 17.27
N GLU A 624 16.24 -34.55 17.23
CA GLU A 624 15.27 -34.73 18.28
C GLU A 624 15.56 -36.00 19.07
N VAL A 625 15.36 -35.93 20.38
CA VAL A 625 15.38 -37.13 21.23
C VAL A 625 13.94 -37.50 21.53
N VAL A 626 13.49 -38.65 21.01
CA VAL A 626 12.15 -39.18 21.25
C VAL A 626 12.23 -40.50 22.03
N ARG A 627 11.14 -40.84 22.73
CA ARG A 627 11.05 -42.11 23.45
C ARG A 627 10.59 -43.20 22.49
N GLY A 628 11.45 -44.17 22.22
CA GLY A 628 11.15 -45.33 21.40
C GLY A 628 10.40 -46.44 22.16
N ALA A 629 9.97 -47.47 21.42
CA ALA A 629 9.37 -48.67 21.98
C ALA A 629 10.32 -49.37 22.97
N GLY A 630 9.78 -49.97 24.03
CA GLY A 630 10.58 -50.72 25.01
C GLY A 630 11.46 -49.85 25.93
N GLY A 631 11.31 -48.53 25.92
CA GLY A 631 12.06 -47.61 26.79
C GLY A 631 13.43 -47.20 26.26
N GLN A 632 13.71 -47.45 24.97
CA GLN A 632 14.89 -46.92 24.30
C GLN A 632 14.76 -45.41 24.02
N ALA A 633 15.89 -44.73 23.89
CA ALA A 633 15.94 -43.38 23.35
C ALA A 633 16.13 -43.47 21.84
N GLU A 634 15.39 -42.72 21.05
CA GLU A 634 15.59 -42.61 19.62
C GLU A 634 16.07 -41.21 19.28
N LEU A 635 17.14 -41.12 18.51
CA LEU A 635 17.60 -39.88 17.92
C LEU A 635 17.00 -39.79 16.53
N CYS A 636 16.10 -38.84 16.31
CA CYS A 636 15.39 -38.68 15.05
C CYS A 636 15.69 -37.33 14.41
N TRP A 637 15.72 -37.29 13.08
CA TRP A 637 15.83 -36.05 12.30
C TRP A 637 15.03 -36.15 11.00
N PRO A 638 14.64 -35.02 10.38
CA PRO A 638 13.76 -35.03 9.21
C PRO A 638 14.31 -35.85 8.04
N LEU A 639 13.43 -36.60 7.35
CA LEU A 639 13.79 -37.43 6.19
C LEU A 639 14.46 -36.66 5.03
N PRO A 640 14.05 -35.41 4.70
CA PRO A 640 14.71 -34.62 3.65
C PRO A 640 16.19 -34.32 3.89
N SER A 641 16.66 -34.47 5.13
CA SER A 641 18.03 -34.15 5.56
C SER A 641 19.04 -35.26 5.22
N LEU A 642 19.07 -35.70 3.96
CA LEU A 642 19.82 -36.87 3.47
C LEU A 642 21.35 -36.70 3.52
N ASP A 643 21.85 -35.47 3.55
CA ASP A 643 23.28 -35.13 3.57
C ASP A 643 23.82 -34.78 4.97
N TYR A 644 23.01 -35.02 6.01
CA TYR A 644 23.41 -34.88 7.39
C TYR A 644 24.05 -36.16 7.93
N LEU A 645 25.11 -35.98 8.72
CA LEU A 645 25.82 -37.03 9.42
C LEU A 645 25.49 -36.99 10.90
N LEU A 646 25.04 -38.13 11.45
CA LEU A 646 24.97 -38.30 12.90
C LEU A 646 26.37 -38.61 13.43
N GLN A 647 26.93 -37.66 14.18
CA GLN A 647 28.21 -37.83 14.84
C GLN A 647 28.03 -38.13 16.33
N SER A 648 29.01 -38.82 16.92
CA SER A 648 29.07 -39.06 18.35
C SER A 648 30.43 -38.71 18.94
N ALA A 649 30.46 -38.36 20.22
CA ALA A 649 31.66 -38.07 20.99
C ALA A 649 31.54 -38.56 22.44
N ALA A 650 32.67 -38.80 23.08
CA ALA A 650 32.72 -39.12 24.52
C ALA A 650 32.52 -37.88 25.40
N SER A 651 32.78 -36.68 24.87
CA SER A 651 32.52 -35.40 25.54
C SER A 651 32.17 -34.32 24.50
N PRO A 652 31.48 -33.22 24.87
CA PRO A 652 31.14 -32.15 23.94
C PRO A 652 32.35 -31.47 23.30
N ALA A 653 33.48 -31.42 24.03
CA ALA A 653 34.75 -30.83 23.59
C ALA A 653 35.71 -31.86 22.97
N GLY A 654 35.31 -33.13 22.87
CA GLY A 654 36.15 -34.21 22.35
C GLY A 654 36.18 -34.27 20.83
N ALA A 655 36.90 -35.26 20.32
CA ALA A 655 36.84 -35.62 18.90
C ALA A 655 35.43 -36.14 18.57
N TRP A 656 34.85 -35.57 17.51
CA TRP A 656 33.56 -35.98 16.97
C TRP A 656 33.80 -36.88 15.76
N GLU A 657 33.21 -38.07 15.80
CA GLU A 657 33.35 -39.08 14.75
C GLU A 657 31.97 -39.47 14.23
N ASP A 658 31.92 -40.05 13.03
CA ASP A 658 30.70 -40.71 12.54
C ASP A 658 30.22 -41.73 13.59
N SER A 659 28.94 -41.65 13.96
CA SER A 659 28.37 -42.60 14.91
C SER A 659 28.38 -44.05 14.40
N GLY A 660 28.35 -44.24 13.07
CA GLY A 660 28.24 -45.55 12.43
C GLY A 660 26.95 -46.29 12.75
N LEU A 661 25.99 -45.64 13.42
CA LEU A 661 24.74 -46.26 13.83
C LEU A 661 23.76 -46.29 12.65
N PRO A 662 23.12 -47.44 12.37
CA PRO A 662 22.18 -47.54 11.26
C PRO A 662 20.91 -46.74 11.57
N ALA A 663 20.58 -45.80 10.69
CA ALA A 663 19.31 -45.09 10.73
C ALA A 663 18.21 -45.91 10.04
N THR A 664 16.99 -45.83 10.59
CA THR A 664 15.77 -46.40 9.98
C THR A 664 14.77 -45.30 9.71
N VAL A 665 13.98 -45.41 8.64
CA VAL A 665 12.94 -44.42 8.34
C VAL A 665 11.68 -44.75 9.13
N LYS A 666 11.21 -43.81 9.95
CA LYS A 666 9.97 -43.90 10.74
C LYS A 666 9.24 -42.57 10.67
N ASP A 667 7.96 -42.59 10.26
CA ASP A 667 7.08 -41.41 10.23
C ASP A 667 7.72 -40.18 9.56
N GLY A 668 8.35 -40.36 8.39
CA GLY A 668 9.01 -39.27 7.67
C GLY A 668 10.30 -38.73 8.33
N ARG A 669 10.94 -39.52 9.20
CA ARG A 669 12.21 -39.17 9.87
C ARG A 669 13.22 -40.31 9.77
N HIS A 670 14.49 -39.97 9.74
CA HIS A 670 15.58 -40.91 10.04
C HIS A 670 15.70 -41.06 11.54
N CYS A 671 15.71 -42.28 12.07
CA CYS A 671 15.79 -42.55 13.49
C CYS A 671 16.84 -43.61 13.81
N VAL A 672 17.65 -43.34 14.84
CA VAL A 672 18.63 -44.25 15.41
C VAL A 672 18.22 -44.60 16.83
N SER A 673 18.05 -45.89 17.13
CA SER A 673 17.71 -46.36 18.46
C SER A 673 18.98 -46.54 19.32
N LEU A 674 18.93 -45.98 20.53
CA LEU A 674 19.99 -46.03 21.53
C LEU A 674 19.51 -46.75 22.78
N ASP A 675 20.39 -47.58 23.34
CA ASP A 675 20.20 -48.06 24.72
C ASP A 675 20.66 -46.96 25.69
N PRO A 676 19.76 -46.33 26.47
CA PRO A 676 20.14 -45.29 27.42
C PRO A 676 21.06 -45.78 28.55
N ARG A 677 21.29 -47.10 28.68
CA ARG A 677 22.19 -47.70 29.66
C ARG A 677 23.63 -47.85 29.18
N SER A 678 23.91 -47.56 27.90
CA SER A 678 25.21 -47.79 27.26
C SER A 678 26.32 -46.79 27.63
N GLY A 679 26.11 -45.97 28.67
CA GLY A 679 27.05 -44.94 29.13
C GLY A 679 26.78 -43.56 28.51
N THR A 680 27.51 -42.54 28.97
CA THR A 680 27.34 -41.16 28.47
C THR A 680 28.00 -41.01 27.10
N ARG A 681 27.20 -40.67 26.09
CA ARG A 681 27.64 -40.26 24.75
C ARG A 681 26.95 -38.96 24.38
N PHE A 682 27.65 -38.14 23.62
CA PHE A 682 27.12 -36.91 23.05
C PHE A 682 26.90 -37.13 21.57
N PHE A 683 25.78 -36.63 21.06
CA PHE A 683 25.40 -36.76 19.66
C PHE A 683 25.15 -35.38 19.08
N ARG A 684 25.49 -35.21 17.80
CA ARG A 684 25.13 -34.03 17.02
C ARG A 684 24.81 -34.45 15.61
N LEU A 685 23.90 -33.71 15.00
CA LEU A 685 23.63 -33.81 13.58
C LEU A 685 24.41 -32.69 12.89
N ILE A 686 25.27 -33.04 11.93
CA ILE A 686 26.06 -32.06 11.18
C ILE A 686 25.77 -32.19 9.70
N LYS A 687 25.44 -31.08 9.05
CA LYS A 687 25.34 -31.05 7.59
C LYS A 687 26.74 -31.14 7.00
N ARG A 688 26.93 -31.98 5.98
CA ARG A 688 28.14 -31.91 5.16
C ARG A 688 27.99 -30.69 4.23
N LEU A 689 28.70 -29.60 4.53
CA LEU A 689 28.74 -28.45 3.62
C LEU A 689 29.57 -28.83 2.37
N PRO A 690 29.14 -28.42 1.16
CA PRO A 690 29.89 -28.63 -0.07
C PRO A 690 31.13 -27.74 -0.20
#